data_AF-A0A4S4L0D9-F1
#
_entry.id   AF-A0A4S4L0D9-F1
#
_cell.length_a   1.000
_cell.length_b   1.000
_cell.length_c   1.000
_cell.angle_alpha   90.00
_cell.angle_beta   90.00
_cell.angle_gamma   90.00
#
_symmetry.space_group_name_H-M   'P 1'
#
loop_
_entity.id
_entity.type
_entity.pdbx_description
1 polymer ?
#
loop_
_entity_poly.entity_id
_entity_poly.type
_entity_poly.pdbx_seq_one_letter_code
_entity_poly.pdbx_strand_id
1 'polypeptide(L)'
;MSMSALTEVQVMKRRIRRRLSSPHPTRSPPLITCNPLPSSLAALDLPVSSPAFALASVRVLVLSHLAELERRLSHPDLPFAESLRNKGEDTVEEARVLAGDALAMLRRIRSDVCSHLPDLPFDAGSVEVLKTHFNEFSYPTFVDDIRSHLPDMPEFHMPDVHSRLQGVCLHLPEISVDLSQPMKPMNYLPVLSRHLDSLHTHLSTLNAGPSCAFPSLPTAHTLLDLLDKLLSSDLVPSVLHRVDGHDSALEKAAKDISNALKKSLNGSRLVTYVDLPGEWRNNPWVNRGYRFIPLNKWPIILLSLFAIHNETLNIHTHMIPLLHSAIRFAFSLNYTTSLLDWPEIFYTAFAMLCLFSSVVWHTMSGCAHYGGMELCARVDYVGIGWLISASVGTLVYYGFSGHSQAAGLYLSLCLVTGIAGSIFPFMTWFNDRKHKVPARVAFFVGMAFTGLAPLAHLSYYFGFMNMMAFIRPIIPSFISYIIGLVFYVTHVPERFIYSERISRWTDWLGGGSHAIWHAFIVLAIYQHKWGMRMARLLLTVLVALAAVLGGYYQFNLKPRLVVLGQGRVIVPIGNTKCKTYDDAQACEKIVVHEPTGHVYMACSTQKSRTHWLPTTNRLNATGRSTSDYVAVFDPATEKVTPLRREGFKFSHGLSVHGMDVVPSKKHKGDLYIYLINHRPPLPPKTAEKDGQDSLVEVFRTRPGSDEMHYVVTFKDPTISTPNDIVATGDEDLSFFFTNDHGFVKSGLARQFDLDGLLGLTWSNVGYCREDGCRIAVDNILGANGITKDQKGTYYVASSRSGLTYVLERQMDNSLVITDVIKLDRPVDNLSVDQSGAVWATGLPNANFLRNVHFSDPSIACPSSALRITLNDGKSQYFGEKFKVEKMFEDDGQVASGTTSVAYDLQRKKLYLHGIAAPHLTVCDL
;
A
#
# COMPACT_ATOMS: atom_id res chain seq x y z
N MET A 1 24.60 4.39 -47.14
CA MET A 1 24.36 4.07 -48.57
C MET A 1 23.25 3.02 -48.61
N SER A 2 22.21 3.23 -49.44
CA SER A 2 21.02 2.37 -49.63
C SER A 2 20.17 1.94 -48.42
N MET A 3 18.86 1.85 -48.66
CA MET A 3 17.85 1.22 -47.79
C MET A 3 17.36 -0.07 -48.46
N SER A 4 16.78 -0.98 -47.67
CA SER A 4 15.49 -1.61 -48.01
C SER A 4 14.95 -2.38 -46.80
N ALA A 5 13.65 -2.59 -46.75
CA ALA A 5 12.98 -3.43 -45.76
C ALA A 5 11.89 -4.25 -46.47
N LEU A 6 11.51 -5.39 -45.90
CA LEU A 6 10.11 -5.86 -45.78
C LEU A 6 10.01 -7.17 -44.99
N THR A 7 8.78 -7.46 -44.62
CA THR A 7 8.13 -8.60 -43.93
C THR A 7 8.46 -10.01 -44.50
N GLU A 8 8.11 -11.16 -43.89
CA GLU A 8 7.05 -11.47 -42.90
C GLU A 8 7.25 -12.80 -42.10
N VAL A 9 6.31 -13.08 -41.17
CA VAL A 9 5.94 -14.34 -40.46
C VAL A 9 7.02 -15.40 -40.11
N GLN A 10 7.12 -15.73 -38.81
CA GLN A 10 7.49 -17.08 -38.35
C GLN A 10 6.58 -17.60 -37.22
N VAL A 11 6.13 -18.86 -37.34
CA VAL A 11 5.35 -19.58 -36.32
C VAL A 11 6.28 -20.36 -35.39
N MET A 12 6.32 -20.02 -34.09
CA MET A 12 7.23 -20.66 -33.14
C MET A 12 6.55 -21.72 -32.26
N LYS A 13 6.94 -22.98 -32.41
CA LYS A 13 6.47 -24.11 -31.58
C LYS A 13 7.13 -24.08 -30.18
N ARG A 14 6.35 -24.34 -29.12
CA ARG A 14 6.86 -24.52 -27.74
C ARG A 14 7.91 -25.63 -27.68
N ARG A 15 9.07 -25.36 -27.05
CA ARG A 15 10.09 -26.37 -26.72
C ARG A 15 9.98 -26.83 -25.27
N ILE A 16 9.97 -28.14 -25.07
CA ILE A 16 10.13 -28.81 -23.77
C ILE A 16 11.63 -28.96 -23.47
N ARG A 17 12.05 -28.84 -22.21
CA ARG A 17 13.36 -29.31 -21.74
C ARG A 17 13.23 -30.03 -20.39
N ARG A 18 13.54 -31.34 -20.38
CA ARG A 18 13.93 -32.08 -19.18
C ARG A 18 15.44 -31.83 -18.90
N ARG A 19 15.90 -32.09 -17.68
CA ARG A 19 17.30 -32.41 -17.37
C ARG A 19 17.36 -33.70 -16.54
N LEU A 20 18.52 -34.35 -16.56
CA LEU A 20 18.76 -35.69 -16.01
C LEU A 20 19.37 -35.64 -14.59
N SER A 21 19.56 -36.81 -13.98
CA SER A 21 19.86 -37.03 -12.56
C SER A 21 20.99 -38.07 -12.33
N SER A 22 21.35 -38.31 -11.06
CA SER A 22 22.36 -39.25 -10.50
C SER A 22 23.84 -38.82 -10.61
N PRO A 23 24.76 -39.32 -9.74
CA PRO A 23 24.62 -40.05 -8.45
C PRO A 23 25.03 -39.12 -7.25
N HIS A 24 25.50 -39.46 -6.03
CA HIS A 24 25.74 -40.68 -5.20
C HIS A 24 25.72 -40.28 -3.67
N PRO A 25 25.81 -41.19 -2.67
CA PRO A 25 25.49 -40.89 -1.25
C PRO A 25 26.63 -41.01 -0.19
N THR A 26 26.48 -40.42 1.00
CA THR A 26 26.44 -41.09 2.36
C THR A 26 26.51 -40.16 3.60
N ARG A 27 25.73 -40.52 4.65
CA ARG A 27 25.87 -40.28 6.12
C ARG A 27 25.83 -38.85 6.76
N SER A 28 25.53 -38.86 8.07
CA SER A 28 25.09 -37.82 9.04
C SER A 28 26.25 -37.31 9.95
N PRO A 29 26.17 -36.25 10.81
CA PRO A 29 25.15 -35.93 11.86
C PRO A 29 24.92 -34.39 12.11
N PRO A 30 24.63 -33.84 13.32
CA PRO A 30 23.55 -34.05 14.32
C PRO A 30 22.67 -32.78 14.58
N LEU A 31 21.78 -32.82 15.60
CA LEU A 31 20.92 -31.71 16.09
C LEU A 31 21.63 -30.70 17.02
N ILE A 32 21.13 -29.45 17.06
CA ILE A 32 21.21 -28.52 18.21
C ILE A 32 19.85 -27.80 18.41
N THR A 33 19.50 -27.46 19.65
CA THR A 33 18.19 -26.95 20.14
C THR A 33 18.18 -25.46 20.52
N CYS A 34 16.99 -24.85 20.60
CA CYS A 34 16.70 -23.73 21.52
C CYS A 34 15.19 -23.64 21.85
N ASN A 35 14.85 -23.23 23.09
CA ASN A 35 13.47 -23.22 23.63
C ASN A 35 12.93 -21.76 23.86
N PRO A 36 12.03 -21.43 24.83
CA PRO A 36 10.64 -21.10 24.51
C PRO A 36 10.14 -19.77 25.16
N LEU A 37 8.83 -19.46 25.06
CA LEU A 37 8.06 -18.50 25.89
C LEU A 37 6.55 -18.58 25.52
N PRO A 38 5.59 -18.27 26.44
CA PRO A 38 5.28 -18.96 27.69
C PRO A 38 3.86 -19.60 27.71
N SER A 39 3.46 -20.13 28.87
CA SER A 39 2.29 -21.02 29.06
C SER A 39 1.04 -20.34 29.66
N SER A 40 -0.13 -20.53 29.04
CA SER A 40 -1.44 -20.33 29.69
C SER A 40 -2.61 -21.07 29.00
N LEU A 41 -2.52 -22.39 28.84
CA LEU A 41 -3.68 -23.23 28.42
C LEU A 41 -3.57 -24.74 28.77
N ALA A 42 -2.45 -25.20 29.35
CA ALA A 42 -2.23 -26.62 29.67
C ALA A 42 -2.88 -27.02 31.02
N ALA A 43 -4.22 -27.06 31.06
CA ALA A 43 -4.97 -27.45 32.26
C ALA A 43 -6.41 -27.92 31.98
N LEU A 44 -6.61 -28.99 31.19
CA LEU A 44 -7.86 -29.78 31.20
C LEU A 44 -7.81 -31.19 30.56
N ASP A 45 -6.63 -31.74 30.24
CA ASP A 45 -6.50 -33.13 29.78
C ASP A 45 -6.69 -34.12 30.95
N LEU A 46 -7.95 -34.48 31.23
CA LEU A 46 -8.31 -35.59 32.11
C LEU A 46 -8.52 -36.88 31.31
N PRO A 47 -8.03 -38.05 31.78
CA PRO A 47 -8.07 -39.30 31.01
C PRO A 47 -9.47 -39.95 31.04
N VAL A 48 -10.32 -39.57 30.08
CA VAL A 48 -11.68 -40.11 29.88
C VAL A 48 -11.69 -41.63 29.60
N SER A 49 -10.56 -42.21 29.17
CA SER A 49 -10.40 -43.64 28.84
C SER A 49 -10.25 -44.58 30.04
N SER A 50 -10.56 -44.15 31.27
CA SER A 50 -10.53 -44.99 32.47
C SER A 50 -11.84 -45.77 32.69
N PRO A 51 -11.81 -47.12 32.85
CA PRO A 51 -13.00 -47.90 33.19
C PRO A 51 -13.69 -47.44 34.49
N ALA A 52 -12.94 -46.90 35.44
CA ALA A 52 -13.50 -46.36 36.69
C ALA A 52 -14.36 -45.11 36.44
N PHE A 53 -14.03 -44.29 35.44
CA PHE A 53 -14.83 -43.13 35.06
C PHE A 53 -16.18 -43.57 34.48
N ALA A 54 -16.17 -44.52 33.52
CA ALA A 54 -17.40 -45.06 32.93
C ALA A 54 -18.31 -45.74 33.97
N LEU A 55 -17.75 -46.54 34.89
CA LEU A 55 -18.51 -47.17 35.98
C LEU A 55 -19.10 -46.15 36.96
N ALA A 56 -18.39 -45.06 37.24
CA ALA A 56 -18.91 -43.95 38.05
C ALA A 56 -20.01 -43.15 37.30
N SER A 57 -19.90 -42.96 35.98
CA SER A 57 -20.98 -42.38 35.17
C SER A 57 -22.24 -43.25 35.19
N VAL A 58 -22.10 -44.58 35.11
CA VAL A 58 -23.23 -45.53 35.24
C VAL A 58 -23.83 -45.46 36.66
N ARG A 59 -23.01 -45.41 37.72
CA ARG A 59 -23.47 -45.19 39.10
C ARG A 59 -24.31 -43.91 39.21
N VAL A 60 -23.82 -42.78 38.69
CA VAL A 60 -24.55 -41.50 38.70
C VAL A 60 -25.86 -41.60 37.90
N LEU A 61 -25.85 -42.19 36.71
CA LEU A 61 -27.04 -42.32 35.87
C LEU A 61 -28.13 -43.15 36.57
N VAL A 62 -27.79 -44.36 37.04
CA VAL A 62 -28.71 -45.27 37.75
C VAL A 62 -29.25 -44.61 39.02
N LEU A 63 -28.39 -44.01 39.86
CA LEU A 63 -28.84 -43.34 41.08
C LEU A 63 -29.73 -42.12 40.79
N SER A 64 -29.50 -41.39 39.69
CA SER A 64 -30.35 -40.28 39.28
C SER A 64 -31.73 -40.72 38.79
N HIS A 65 -31.80 -41.86 38.08
CA HIS A 65 -33.06 -42.42 37.60
C HIS A 65 -33.87 -43.06 38.74
N LEU A 66 -33.20 -43.77 39.66
CA LEU A 66 -33.78 -44.24 40.91
C LEU A 66 -34.36 -43.06 41.73
N ALA A 67 -33.64 -41.93 41.83
CA ALA A 67 -34.11 -40.77 42.57
C ALA A 67 -35.34 -40.09 41.91
N GLU A 68 -35.46 -40.08 40.58
CA GLU A 68 -36.66 -39.57 39.89
C GLU A 68 -37.85 -40.53 40.01
N LEU A 69 -37.61 -41.85 40.01
CA LEU A 69 -38.63 -42.86 40.30
C LEU A 69 -39.12 -42.77 41.75
N GLU A 70 -38.19 -42.66 42.72
CA GLU A 70 -38.50 -42.39 44.13
C GLU A 70 -39.33 -41.11 44.26
N ARG A 71 -38.93 -40.00 43.61
CA ARG A 71 -39.67 -38.72 43.64
C ARG A 71 -41.09 -38.84 43.09
N ARG A 72 -41.30 -39.60 42.01
CA ARG A 72 -42.64 -39.82 41.41
C ARG A 72 -43.52 -40.72 42.27
N LEU A 73 -42.95 -41.77 42.88
CA LEU A 73 -43.67 -42.67 43.77
C LEU A 73 -43.94 -42.06 45.16
N SER A 74 -43.14 -41.07 45.59
CA SER A 74 -43.36 -40.32 46.83
C SER A 74 -44.27 -39.10 46.69
N HIS A 75 -44.73 -38.77 45.47
CA HIS A 75 -45.62 -37.63 45.26
C HIS A 75 -47.05 -38.00 45.69
N PRO A 76 -47.76 -37.19 46.51
CA PRO A 76 -49.10 -37.55 46.98
C PRO A 76 -50.11 -37.67 45.83
N ASP A 77 -49.92 -36.88 44.77
CA ASP A 77 -50.67 -36.93 43.52
C ASP A 77 -49.90 -37.71 42.45
N LEU A 78 -50.00 -39.05 42.47
CA LEU A 78 -49.67 -39.85 41.28
C LEU A 78 -50.69 -39.54 40.17
N PRO A 79 -50.30 -39.47 38.88
CA PRO A 79 -51.26 -39.29 37.78
C PRO A 79 -52.25 -40.46 37.62
N PHE A 80 -52.03 -41.59 38.31
CA PHE A 80 -52.97 -42.70 38.39
C PHE A 80 -54.04 -42.51 39.49
N ALA A 81 -53.84 -41.57 40.43
CA ALA A 81 -54.77 -41.32 41.53
C ALA A 81 -56.12 -40.74 41.06
N GLU A 82 -56.15 -39.94 39.99
CA GLU A 82 -57.41 -39.52 39.34
C GLU A 82 -58.16 -40.71 38.71
N SER A 83 -57.45 -41.74 38.23
CA SER A 83 -58.08 -42.96 37.70
C SER A 83 -58.62 -43.87 38.81
N LEU A 84 -57.92 -43.98 39.95
CA LEU A 84 -58.35 -44.79 41.10
C LEU A 84 -59.40 -44.11 41.99
N ARG A 85 -59.42 -42.77 42.10
CA ARG A 85 -60.49 -42.03 42.80
C ARG A 85 -61.90 -42.36 42.27
N ASN A 86 -62.00 -42.76 41.01
CA ASN A 86 -63.24 -43.20 40.38
C ASN A 86 -63.63 -44.66 40.66
N LYS A 87 -62.92 -45.38 41.55
CA LYS A 87 -63.15 -46.80 41.87
C LYS A 87 -63.33 -47.17 43.35
N GLY A 88 -63.09 -46.25 44.30
CA GLY A 88 -63.41 -46.43 45.71
C GLY A 88 -62.21 -46.43 46.66
N GLU A 89 -62.47 -46.17 47.95
CA GLU A 89 -61.43 -45.83 48.94
C GLU A 89 -60.46 -46.98 49.26
N ASP A 90 -60.93 -48.24 49.34
CA ASP A 90 -60.06 -49.40 49.65
C ASP A 90 -58.87 -49.52 48.69
N THR A 91 -59.09 -49.28 47.39
CA THR A 91 -58.03 -49.32 46.36
C THR A 91 -56.99 -48.19 46.46
N VAL A 92 -57.27 -47.14 47.24
CA VAL A 92 -56.32 -46.02 47.46
C VAL A 92 -55.28 -46.40 48.52
N GLU A 93 -55.67 -47.13 49.57
CA GLU A 93 -54.74 -47.53 50.62
C GLU A 93 -53.90 -48.74 50.22
N GLU A 94 -54.45 -49.70 49.46
CA GLU A 94 -53.64 -50.74 48.80
C GLU A 94 -52.57 -50.13 47.87
N ALA A 95 -52.93 -49.11 47.08
CA ALA A 95 -51.98 -48.41 46.22
C ALA A 95 -50.88 -47.67 47.01
N ARG A 96 -51.18 -47.16 48.21
CA ARG A 96 -50.18 -46.56 49.12
C ARG A 96 -49.24 -47.59 49.72
N VAL A 97 -49.73 -48.75 50.13
CA VAL A 97 -48.89 -49.87 50.61
C VAL A 97 -47.97 -50.35 49.49
N LEU A 98 -48.51 -50.55 48.29
CA LEU A 98 -47.73 -50.97 47.11
C LEU A 98 -46.64 -49.94 46.73
N ALA A 99 -46.95 -48.64 46.81
CA ALA A 99 -45.97 -47.57 46.60
C ALA A 99 -44.92 -47.52 47.72
N GLY A 100 -45.29 -47.81 48.97
CA GLY A 100 -44.39 -47.92 50.11
C GLY A 100 -43.37 -49.06 49.95
N ASP A 101 -43.83 -50.25 49.56
CA ASP A 101 -42.98 -51.41 49.30
C ASP A 101 -42.09 -51.20 48.07
N ALA A 102 -42.59 -50.57 47.01
CA ALA A 102 -41.79 -50.16 45.86
C ALA A 102 -40.68 -49.17 46.25
N LEU A 103 -40.99 -48.16 47.07
CA LEU A 103 -39.99 -47.22 47.61
C LEU A 103 -38.98 -47.91 48.53
N ALA A 104 -39.39 -48.91 49.32
CA ALA A 104 -38.47 -49.71 50.14
C ALA A 104 -37.52 -50.57 49.27
N MET A 105 -38.03 -51.16 48.18
CA MET A 105 -37.21 -51.90 47.21
C MET A 105 -36.21 -50.98 46.48
N LEU A 106 -36.66 -49.82 45.99
CA LEU A 106 -35.79 -48.85 45.30
C LEU A 106 -34.65 -48.38 46.19
N ARG A 107 -34.91 -48.09 47.47
CA ARG A 107 -33.87 -47.74 48.45
C ARG A 107 -32.86 -48.85 48.69
N ARG A 108 -33.26 -50.12 48.59
CA ARG A 108 -32.36 -51.28 48.71
C ARG A 108 -31.45 -51.41 47.50
N ILE A 109 -32.03 -51.35 46.29
CA ILE A 109 -31.27 -51.33 45.03
C ILE A 109 -30.30 -50.13 44.99
N ARG A 110 -30.73 -48.96 45.48
CA ARG A 110 -29.91 -47.76 45.64
C ARG A 110 -28.71 -48.00 46.57
N SER A 111 -28.89 -48.75 47.66
CA SER A 111 -27.80 -49.15 48.56
C SER A 111 -26.80 -50.09 47.87
N ASP A 112 -27.28 -51.10 47.16
CA ASP A 112 -26.44 -52.10 46.48
C ASP A 112 -25.64 -51.48 45.31
N VAL A 113 -26.25 -50.54 44.57
CA VAL A 113 -25.56 -49.73 43.55
C VAL A 113 -24.48 -48.83 44.18
N CYS A 114 -24.74 -48.28 45.37
CA CYS A 114 -23.79 -47.45 46.12
C CYS A 114 -22.64 -48.24 46.78
N SER A 115 -22.78 -49.55 47.02
CA SER A 115 -21.72 -50.38 47.62
C SER A 115 -20.82 -51.06 46.59
N HIS A 116 -21.36 -51.49 45.44
CA HIS A 116 -20.60 -52.30 44.46
C HIS A 116 -19.95 -51.49 43.33
N LEU A 117 -20.39 -50.26 43.03
CA LEU A 117 -19.76 -49.35 42.05
C LEU A 117 -18.92 -48.26 42.76
N PRO A 118 -17.77 -47.84 42.21
CA PRO A 118 -16.90 -46.86 42.87
C PRO A 118 -17.56 -45.47 42.96
N ASP A 119 -17.40 -44.79 44.09
CA ASP A 119 -17.73 -43.37 44.22
C ASP A 119 -16.50 -42.54 43.84
N LEU A 120 -16.68 -41.55 42.95
CA LEU A 120 -15.64 -40.60 42.58
C LEU A 120 -16.10 -39.19 42.96
N PRO A 121 -15.22 -38.34 43.53
CA PRO A 121 -15.56 -36.98 43.91
C PRO A 121 -15.69 -36.09 42.67
N PHE A 122 -16.87 -36.10 42.05
CA PHE A 122 -17.25 -35.13 41.03
C PHE A 122 -17.49 -33.77 41.68
N ASP A 123 -16.80 -32.73 41.20
CA ASP A 123 -17.15 -31.35 41.53
C ASP A 123 -18.54 -31.01 40.96
N ALA A 124 -19.28 -30.16 41.65
CA ALA A 124 -20.73 -29.98 41.44
C ALA A 124 -21.08 -29.61 39.99
N GLY A 125 -20.27 -28.74 39.36
CA GLY A 125 -20.44 -28.34 37.97
C GLY A 125 -20.33 -29.48 36.96
N SER A 126 -19.53 -30.53 37.24
CA SER A 126 -19.40 -31.69 36.35
C SER A 126 -20.67 -32.54 36.30
N VAL A 127 -21.37 -32.68 37.44
CA VAL A 127 -22.63 -33.42 37.54
C VAL A 127 -23.76 -32.67 36.84
N GLU A 128 -23.74 -31.35 36.89
CA GLU A 128 -24.75 -30.49 36.26
C GLU A 128 -24.61 -30.48 34.72
N VAL A 129 -23.38 -30.46 34.19
CA VAL A 129 -23.08 -30.63 32.75
C VAL A 129 -23.50 -32.00 32.23
N LEU A 130 -23.32 -33.08 33.01
CA LEU A 130 -23.84 -34.41 32.64
C LEU A 130 -25.37 -34.43 32.59
N LYS A 131 -26.05 -33.78 33.55
CA LYS A 131 -27.52 -33.69 33.57
C LYS A 131 -28.09 -32.90 32.40
N THR A 132 -27.47 -31.81 31.97
CA THR A 132 -27.94 -31.06 30.79
C THR A 132 -27.78 -31.87 29.52
N HIS A 133 -26.63 -32.52 29.30
CA HIS A 133 -26.43 -33.40 28.15
C HIS A 133 -27.45 -34.55 28.08
N PHE A 134 -27.74 -35.24 29.19
CA PHE A 134 -28.71 -36.35 29.17
C PHE A 134 -30.17 -35.91 28.98
N ASN A 135 -30.53 -34.68 29.30
CA ASN A 135 -31.90 -34.16 29.09
C ASN A 135 -32.17 -33.71 27.63
N GLU A 136 -31.15 -33.41 26.82
CA GLU A 136 -31.35 -32.97 25.43
C GLU A 136 -31.44 -34.12 24.41
N PHE A 137 -30.96 -35.33 24.75
CA PHE A 137 -30.93 -36.45 23.80
C PHE A 137 -32.13 -37.40 23.91
N SER A 138 -32.80 -37.60 22.77
CA SER A 138 -33.63 -38.80 22.58
C SER A 138 -32.72 -40.03 22.46
N TYR A 139 -33.11 -41.14 23.08
CA TYR A 139 -32.28 -42.35 23.25
C TYR A 139 -31.46 -42.82 22.04
N PRO A 140 -31.97 -42.83 20.78
CA PRO A 140 -31.21 -43.37 19.64
C PRO A 140 -29.87 -42.68 19.38
N THR A 141 -29.77 -41.35 19.56
CA THR A 141 -28.61 -40.58 19.08
C THR A 141 -27.36 -40.71 19.95
N PHE A 142 -27.46 -41.13 21.22
CA PHE A 142 -26.31 -41.27 22.11
C PHE A 142 -25.45 -42.51 21.76
N VAL A 143 -26.08 -43.58 21.28
CA VAL A 143 -25.40 -44.85 20.96
C VAL A 143 -24.54 -44.71 19.69
N ASP A 144 -25.03 -44.02 18.67
CA ASP A 144 -24.29 -43.78 17.42
C ASP A 144 -23.13 -42.77 17.61
N ASP A 145 -23.23 -41.84 18.55
CA ASP A 145 -22.15 -40.89 18.85
C ASP A 145 -20.92 -41.62 19.44
N ILE A 146 -21.14 -42.51 20.41
CA ILE A 146 -20.12 -43.41 20.97
C ILE A 146 -19.53 -44.32 19.89
N ARG A 147 -20.39 -44.86 19.00
CA ARG A 147 -19.97 -45.71 17.87
C ARG A 147 -18.99 -45.00 16.93
N SER A 148 -19.07 -43.68 16.80
CA SER A 148 -18.22 -42.88 15.90
C SER A 148 -16.78 -42.65 16.38
N HIS A 149 -16.46 -42.99 17.63
CA HIS A 149 -15.20 -42.66 18.29
C HIS A 149 -14.33 -43.86 18.69
N LEU A 150 -14.69 -45.08 18.27
CA LEU A 150 -13.90 -46.30 18.45
C LEU A 150 -13.21 -46.71 17.14
N PRO A 151 -11.89 -47.03 17.14
CA PRO A 151 -11.18 -47.45 15.93
C PRO A 151 -11.43 -48.94 15.60
N ASP A 152 -11.66 -49.23 14.32
CA ASP A 152 -11.83 -50.59 13.81
C ASP A 152 -10.58 -51.45 14.02
N MET A 153 -10.76 -52.65 14.58
CA MET A 153 -9.73 -53.70 14.71
C MET A 153 -10.37 -55.07 14.39
N PRO A 154 -9.61 -56.01 13.79
CA PRO A 154 -10.18 -57.26 13.26
C PRO A 154 -10.64 -58.23 14.36
N GLU A 155 -11.68 -59.00 14.05
CA GLU A 155 -12.32 -59.95 14.97
C GLU A 155 -11.40 -61.10 15.40
N PHE A 156 -11.56 -61.55 16.65
CA PHE A 156 -11.10 -62.86 17.11
C PHE A 156 -12.10 -63.47 18.10
N HIS A 157 -12.49 -64.73 17.86
CA HIS A 157 -13.57 -65.40 18.59
C HIS A 157 -13.06 -66.17 19.82
N MET A 158 -13.68 -65.96 20.99
CA MET A 158 -13.47 -66.77 22.20
C MET A 158 -14.83 -67.23 22.77
N PRO A 159 -15.22 -68.51 22.64
CA PRO A 159 -16.60 -68.93 22.87
C PRO A 159 -17.03 -69.09 24.34
N ASP A 160 -16.11 -69.36 25.29
CA ASP A 160 -16.48 -69.77 26.66
C ASP A 160 -17.05 -68.63 27.54
N VAL A 161 -16.86 -67.37 27.15
CA VAL A 161 -17.46 -66.22 27.84
C VAL A 161 -18.90 -65.98 27.36
N HIS A 162 -19.16 -66.18 26.06
CA HIS A 162 -20.46 -65.93 25.45
C HIS A 162 -21.51 -66.94 25.93
N SER A 163 -21.16 -68.22 26.03
CA SER A 163 -22.04 -69.28 26.53
C SER A 163 -22.55 -69.03 27.96
N ARG A 164 -21.69 -68.50 28.84
CA ARG A 164 -22.03 -68.21 30.24
C ARG A 164 -22.92 -66.96 30.39
N LEU A 165 -22.69 -65.93 29.58
CA LEU A 165 -23.54 -64.73 29.56
C LEU A 165 -24.93 -65.02 28.95
N GLN A 166 -25.00 -65.84 27.91
CA GLN A 166 -26.26 -66.22 27.26
C GLN A 166 -27.23 -66.92 28.23
N GLY A 167 -26.70 -67.70 29.18
CA GLY A 167 -27.48 -68.30 30.28
C GLY A 167 -28.13 -67.29 31.24
N VAL A 168 -27.56 -66.09 31.40
CA VAL A 168 -28.18 -65.01 32.20
C VAL A 168 -29.32 -64.35 31.40
N CYS A 169 -29.09 -64.07 30.12
CA CYS A 169 -30.10 -63.48 29.24
C CYS A 169 -31.33 -64.39 29.02
N LEU A 170 -31.16 -65.72 29.07
CA LEU A 170 -32.25 -66.68 28.89
C LEU A 170 -33.26 -66.73 30.05
N HIS A 171 -32.90 -66.31 31.26
CA HIS A 171 -33.80 -66.25 32.42
C HIS A 171 -34.34 -64.85 32.74
N LEU A 172 -33.84 -63.80 32.07
CA LEU A 172 -34.36 -62.44 32.18
C LEU A 172 -35.87 -62.28 31.84
N PRO A 173 -36.49 -63.09 30.96
CA PRO A 173 -37.94 -63.05 30.74
C PRO A 173 -38.78 -63.38 31.99
N GLU A 174 -38.25 -64.15 32.96
CA GLU A 174 -38.95 -64.50 34.20
C GLU A 174 -39.07 -63.30 35.17
N ILE A 175 -38.52 -62.14 34.80
CA ILE A 175 -38.62 -60.86 35.53
C ILE A 175 -39.84 -60.03 35.06
N SER A 176 -40.69 -60.56 34.16
CA SER A 176 -41.97 -59.95 33.81
C SER A 176 -42.94 -59.98 35.00
N VAL A 177 -42.97 -58.90 35.79
CA VAL A 177 -43.93 -58.72 36.89
C VAL A 177 -45.32 -58.47 36.31
N ASP A 178 -46.08 -59.54 36.15
CA ASP A 178 -47.54 -59.46 36.01
C ASP A 178 -48.13 -58.92 37.32
N LEU A 179 -48.54 -57.66 37.32
CA LEU A 179 -49.12 -56.96 38.47
C LEU A 179 -50.52 -57.46 38.86
N SER A 180 -51.00 -58.57 38.30
CA SER A 180 -52.22 -59.26 38.71
C SER A 180 -52.02 -60.41 39.73
N GLN A 181 -50.78 -60.77 40.12
CA GLN A 181 -50.54 -61.87 41.07
C GLN A 181 -49.53 -61.55 42.20
N PRO A 182 -49.69 -62.13 43.41
CA PRO A 182 -48.85 -61.83 44.57
C PRO A 182 -47.60 -62.74 44.71
N MET A 183 -46.48 -62.10 45.10
CA MET A 183 -45.20 -62.67 45.60
C MET A 183 -44.31 -63.48 44.63
N LYS A 184 -43.09 -62.95 44.34
CA LYS A 184 -41.77 -63.44 44.90
C LYS A 184 -40.53 -62.84 44.19
N PRO A 185 -40.00 -61.67 44.62
CA PRO A 185 -38.70 -61.15 44.16
C PRO A 185 -37.47 -61.74 44.90
N MET A 186 -37.69 -62.43 46.02
CA MET A 186 -36.66 -62.71 47.04
C MET A 186 -35.51 -63.64 46.61
N ASN A 187 -35.67 -64.44 45.57
CA ASN A 187 -34.69 -65.49 45.22
C ASN A 187 -33.53 -64.98 44.34
N TYR A 188 -33.65 -63.81 43.69
CA TYR A 188 -32.66 -63.34 42.71
C TYR A 188 -31.58 -62.42 43.30
N LEU A 189 -31.86 -61.69 44.39
CA LEU A 189 -30.89 -60.83 45.08
C LEU A 189 -29.57 -61.57 45.45
N PRO A 190 -29.59 -62.80 46.01
CA PRO A 190 -28.37 -63.55 46.31
C PRO A 190 -27.60 -64.06 45.09
N VAL A 191 -28.15 -63.91 43.88
CA VAL A 191 -27.50 -64.25 42.60
C VAL A 191 -26.90 -62.98 41.98
N LEU A 192 -27.66 -61.88 41.98
CA LEU A 192 -27.20 -60.58 41.48
C LEU A 192 -26.00 -60.05 42.28
N SER A 193 -26.05 -60.06 43.62
CA SER A 193 -24.90 -59.66 44.45
C SER A 193 -23.68 -60.54 44.16
N ARG A 194 -23.85 -61.86 44.01
CA ARG A 194 -22.76 -62.80 43.73
C ARG A 194 -22.10 -62.56 42.37
N HIS A 195 -22.85 -62.10 41.37
CA HIS A 195 -22.30 -61.68 40.08
C HIS A 195 -21.57 -60.33 40.16
N LEU A 196 -22.07 -59.38 40.96
CA LEU A 196 -21.38 -58.12 41.23
C LEU A 196 -20.08 -58.32 42.03
N ASP A 197 -20.08 -59.18 43.05
CA ASP A 197 -18.89 -59.56 43.83
C ASP A 197 -17.85 -60.29 42.97
N SER A 198 -18.29 -61.18 42.07
CA SER A 198 -17.43 -61.84 41.08
C SER A 198 -16.76 -60.82 40.14
N LEU A 199 -17.54 -59.86 39.62
CA LEU A 199 -17.02 -58.78 38.78
C LEU A 199 -16.02 -57.89 39.56
N HIS A 200 -16.34 -57.53 40.80
CA HIS A 200 -15.48 -56.71 41.66
C HIS A 200 -14.17 -57.42 42.03
N THR A 201 -14.23 -58.73 42.30
CA THR A 201 -13.04 -59.54 42.58
C THR A 201 -12.15 -59.63 41.34
N HIS A 202 -12.74 -59.81 40.16
CA HIS A 202 -11.95 -59.86 38.92
C HIS A 202 -11.31 -58.51 38.60
N LEU A 203 -12.03 -57.39 38.78
CA LEU A 203 -11.51 -56.04 38.57
C LEU A 203 -10.43 -55.63 39.59
N SER A 204 -10.56 -56.05 40.86
CA SER A 204 -9.54 -55.76 41.88
C SER A 204 -8.25 -56.54 41.67
N THR A 205 -8.28 -57.77 41.10
CA THR A 205 -7.06 -58.49 40.71
C THR A 205 -6.24 -57.80 39.61
N LEU A 206 -6.82 -56.88 38.84
CA LEU A 206 -6.14 -56.18 37.73
C LEU A 206 -5.38 -54.90 38.18
N ASN A 207 -5.60 -54.42 39.40
CA ASN A 207 -4.97 -53.20 39.92
C ASN A 207 -3.68 -53.44 40.74
N ALA A 208 -3.19 -54.69 40.81
CA ALA A 208 -2.13 -55.09 41.73
C ALA A 208 -0.78 -55.43 41.05
N GLY A 209 -0.10 -54.43 40.46
CA GLY A 209 1.27 -54.64 39.96
C GLY A 209 1.88 -53.48 39.14
N PRO A 210 2.81 -52.68 39.70
CA PRO A 210 3.44 -51.58 38.98
C PRO A 210 4.74 -51.99 38.24
N SER A 211 4.65 -52.83 37.19
CA SER A 211 5.71 -52.93 36.14
C SER A 211 5.33 -53.79 34.93
N CYS A 212 5.67 -53.26 33.74
CA CYS A 212 5.89 -53.96 32.46
C CYS A 212 4.76 -54.74 31.76
N ALA A 213 4.61 -54.44 30.45
CA ALA A 213 3.92 -55.19 29.39
C ALA A 213 2.40 -55.41 29.52
N PHE A 214 1.66 -55.09 28.45
CA PHE A 214 0.24 -55.39 28.32
C PHE A 214 -0.02 -56.87 27.98
N PRO A 215 -0.99 -57.51 28.65
CA PRO A 215 -1.93 -58.44 28.04
C PRO A 215 -3.34 -57.81 27.96
N SER A 216 -4.14 -58.23 26.97
CA SER A 216 -5.44 -57.64 26.64
C SER A 216 -6.60 -58.07 27.56
N LEU A 217 -7.54 -57.16 27.81
CA LEU A 217 -8.88 -57.42 28.38
C LEU A 217 -9.98 -56.91 27.40
N PRO A 218 -11.31 -57.05 27.66
CA PRO A 218 -12.24 -57.53 26.64
C PRO A 218 -12.78 -56.45 25.70
N THR A 219 -13.27 -56.86 24.54
CA THR A 219 -13.82 -55.98 23.50
C THR A 219 -15.21 -55.42 23.84
N ALA A 220 -15.43 -54.16 23.44
CA ALA A 220 -16.61 -53.36 23.79
C ALA A 220 -17.95 -53.89 23.23
N HIS A 221 -17.94 -54.70 22.16
CA HIS A 221 -19.17 -55.23 21.54
C HIS A 221 -20.04 -56.04 22.49
N THR A 222 -19.44 -56.75 23.45
CA THR A 222 -20.16 -57.53 24.48
C THR A 222 -21.06 -56.67 25.39
N LEU A 223 -20.76 -55.38 25.50
CA LEU A 223 -21.54 -54.41 26.28
C LEU A 223 -22.65 -53.74 25.44
N LEU A 224 -22.43 -53.63 24.13
CA LEU A 224 -23.35 -52.98 23.19
C LEU A 224 -24.56 -53.88 22.85
N ASP A 225 -24.32 -55.17 22.58
CA ASP A 225 -25.34 -56.16 22.26
C ASP A 225 -26.32 -56.44 23.42
N LEU A 226 -25.91 -56.16 24.66
CA LEU A 226 -26.73 -56.26 25.86
C LEU A 226 -27.65 -55.03 26.03
N LEU A 227 -27.19 -53.84 25.60
CA LEU A 227 -27.96 -52.60 25.67
C LEU A 227 -29.09 -52.56 24.62
N ASP A 228 -28.80 -52.98 23.39
CA ASP A 228 -29.74 -52.91 22.25
C ASP A 228 -30.97 -53.81 22.50
N LYS A 229 -30.74 -55.01 23.08
CA LYS A 229 -31.78 -55.98 23.45
C LYS A 229 -32.66 -55.56 24.63
N LEU A 230 -32.26 -54.54 25.41
CA LEU A 230 -33.08 -53.96 26.47
C LEU A 230 -33.99 -52.83 25.97
N LEU A 231 -33.63 -52.18 24.85
CA LEU A 231 -34.34 -51.02 24.31
C LEU A 231 -35.42 -51.38 23.27
N SER A 232 -35.50 -52.64 22.86
CA SER A 232 -36.32 -53.10 21.73
C SER A 232 -37.61 -53.87 22.10
N SER A 233 -38.19 -53.62 23.29
CA SER A 233 -39.45 -54.27 23.73
C SER A 233 -40.69 -53.39 23.48
N ASP A 234 -41.74 -53.98 22.90
CA ASP A 234 -42.94 -53.27 22.43
C ASP A 234 -43.85 -52.76 23.56
N LEU A 235 -44.10 -51.44 23.64
CA LEU A 235 -45.07 -50.89 24.61
C LEU A 235 -45.83 -49.59 24.23
N VAL A 236 -45.54 -48.95 23.08
CA VAL A 236 -45.83 -47.51 22.87
C VAL A 236 -47.07 -47.11 22.01
N PRO A 237 -47.47 -47.79 20.91
CA PRO A 237 -48.32 -47.16 19.87
C PRO A 237 -49.83 -46.86 20.12
N SER A 238 -50.42 -47.11 21.29
CA SER A 238 -51.86 -47.45 21.38
C SER A 238 -52.90 -46.32 21.61
N VAL A 239 -52.53 -45.04 21.74
CA VAL A 239 -53.37 -44.07 22.50
C VAL A 239 -54.07 -42.93 21.72
N LEU A 240 -53.61 -42.47 20.53
CA LEU A 240 -54.15 -41.23 19.90
C LEU A 240 -54.88 -41.42 18.56
N HIS A 241 -56.19 -41.10 18.52
CA HIS A 241 -56.92 -40.67 17.30
C HIS A 241 -58.33 -40.12 17.59
N ARG A 242 -58.65 -38.87 17.20
CA ARG A 242 -59.95 -38.37 16.62
C ARG A 242 -60.13 -36.83 16.68
N VAL A 243 -60.94 -36.33 15.73
CA VAL A 243 -61.53 -34.99 15.51
C VAL A 243 -60.93 -34.25 14.29
N ASP A 244 -61.82 -33.70 13.46
CA ASP A 244 -61.60 -33.15 12.12
C ASP A 244 -62.25 -31.76 11.97
N GLY A 245 -61.78 -30.95 11.00
CA GLY A 245 -62.49 -29.74 10.59
C GLY A 245 -61.59 -28.66 10.00
N HIS A 246 -61.45 -27.53 10.69
CA HIS A 246 -60.49 -26.48 10.36
C HIS A 246 -59.04 -27.02 10.40
N ASP A 247 -58.82 -28.02 11.24
CA ASP A 247 -57.63 -28.85 11.25
C ASP A 247 -57.31 -29.45 9.89
N SER A 248 -58.27 -29.85 9.03
CA SER A 248 -57.93 -30.47 7.73
C SER A 248 -57.00 -29.62 6.82
N ALA A 249 -57.01 -28.29 6.96
CA ALA A 249 -56.05 -27.40 6.29
C ALA A 249 -54.78 -27.15 7.11
N LEU A 250 -54.90 -27.02 8.45
CA LEU A 250 -53.79 -26.80 9.38
C LEU A 250 -52.92 -28.06 9.56
N GLU A 251 -53.56 -29.21 9.78
CA GLU A 251 -53.06 -30.58 9.70
C GLU A 251 -52.44 -30.84 8.33
N LYS A 252 -53.08 -30.47 7.20
CA LYS A 252 -52.42 -30.61 5.89
C LYS A 252 -51.12 -29.82 5.82
N ALA A 253 -51.10 -28.57 6.29
CA ALA A 253 -49.87 -27.78 6.35
C ALA A 253 -48.84 -28.39 7.32
N ALA A 254 -49.26 -28.85 8.50
CA ALA A 254 -48.41 -29.50 9.50
C ALA A 254 -47.88 -30.88 9.04
N LYS A 255 -48.64 -31.60 8.22
CA LYS A 255 -48.32 -32.88 7.59
C LYS A 255 -47.37 -32.67 6.42
N ASP A 256 -47.55 -31.64 5.61
CA ASP A 256 -46.58 -31.21 4.60
C ASP A 256 -45.26 -30.77 5.26
N ILE A 257 -45.32 -30.00 6.36
CA ILE A 257 -44.14 -29.63 7.17
C ILE A 257 -43.48 -30.87 7.82
N SER A 258 -44.25 -31.78 8.41
CA SER A 258 -43.74 -33.02 9.01
C SER A 258 -43.09 -33.94 7.97
N ASN A 259 -43.69 -34.05 6.77
CA ASN A 259 -43.13 -34.79 5.65
C ASN A 259 -41.84 -34.13 5.13
N ALA A 260 -41.80 -32.80 5.04
CA ALA A 260 -40.59 -32.06 4.66
C ALA A 260 -39.47 -32.22 5.70
N LEU A 261 -39.78 -32.17 7.00
CA LEU A 261 -38.82 -32.44 8.09
C LEU A 261 -38.29 -33.88 8.10
N LYS A 262 -39.16 -34.87 7.84
CA LYS A 262 -38.74 -36.27 7.67
C LYS A 262 -37.82 -36.44 6.47
N LYS A 263 -38.14 -35.82 5.33
CA LYS A 263 -37.31 -35.84 4.11
C LYS A 263 -35.98 -35.07 4.27
N SER A 264 -35.96 -34.00 5.05
CA SER A 264 -34.73 -33.26 5.39
C SER A 264 -33.93 -33.88 6.54
N LEU A 265 -34.39 -34.99 7.12
CA LEU A 265 -33.81 -35.63 8.30
C LEU A 265 -33.60 -34.63 9.46
N ASN A 266 -34.62 -33.82 9.73
CA ASN A 266 -34.59 -32.71 10.69
C ASN A 266 -33.44 -31.71 10.42
N GLY A 267 -33.19 -31.42 9.13
CA GLY A 267 -32.26 -30.41 8.66
C GLY A 267 -30.88 -30.89 8.20
N SER A 268 -30.53 -32.17 8.36
CA SER A 268 -29.22 -32.70 7.92
C SER A 268 -29.15 -33.06 6.42
N ARG A 269 -30.27 -33.09 5.72
CA ARG A 269 -30.36 -33.43 4.29
C ARG A 269 -31.06 -32.34 3.47
N LEU A 270 -30.52 -32.05 2.28
CA LEU A 270 -31.15 -31.16 1.31
C LEU A 270 -32.32 -31.85 0.58
N VAL A 271 -33.40 -31.10 0.36
CA VAL A 271 -34.64 -31.57 -0.27
C VAL A 271 -34.88 -30.91 -1.64
N THR A 272 -35.92 -31.36 -2.35
CA THR A 272 -36.32 -30.82 -3.66
C THR A 272 -37.51 -29.86 -3.56
N TYR A 273 -37.76 -29.08 -4.62
CA TYR A 273 -38.86 -28.09 -4.68
C TYR A 273 -40.24 -28.72 -4.38
N VAL A 274 -40.46 -29.96 -4.80
CA VAL A 274 -41.72 -30.70 -4.58
C VAL A 274 -41.85 -31.27 -3.16
N ASP A 275 -40.75 -31.34 -2.41
CA ASP A 275 -40.75 -31.80 -1.01
C ASP A 275 -41.07 -30.68 -0.01
N LEU A 276 -40.84 -29.41 -0.37
CA LEU A 276 -41.14 -28.27 0.47
C LEU A 276 -42.66 -28.09 0.67
N PRO A 277 -43.13 -27.63 1.84
CA PRO A 277 -44.53 -27.23 2.01
C PRO A 277 -44.85 -26.04 1.11
N GLY A 278 -46.13 -25.87 0.78
CA GLY A 278 -46.58 -24.90 -0.23
C GLY A 278 -46.02 -23.48 -0.06
N GLU A 279 -45.86 -23.00 1.17
CA GLU A 279 -45.44 -21.62 1.47
C GLU A 279 -43.96 -21.31 1.24
N TRP A 280 -43.07 -22.31 1.29
CA TRP A 280 -41.62 -22.14 1.07
C TRP A 280 -41.22 -22.18 -0.41
N ARG A 281 -42.16 -22.52 -1.30
CA ARG A 281 -41.93 -22.64 -2.74
C ARG A 281 -41.87 -21.26 -3.41
N ASN A 282 -40.65 -20.72 -3.56
CA ASN A 282 -40.41 -19.36 -4.07
C ASN A 282 -40.12 -19.26 -5.58
N ASN A 283 -39.30 -20.15 -6.15
CA ASN A 283 -38.93 -20.13 -7.58
C ASN A 283 -39.12 -21.54 -8.19
N PRO A 284 -40.05 -21.75 -9.14
CA PRO A 284 -40.33 -23.07 -9.71
C PRO A 284 -39.26 -23.59 -10.67
N TRP A 285 -38.30 -22.75 -11.09
CA TRP A 285 -37.22 -23.14 -11.99
C TRP A 285 -36.03 -23.78 -11.27
N VAL A 286 -35.88 -23.52 -9.96
CA VAL A 286 -34.89 -24.18 -9.09
C VAL A 286 -35.56 -25.41 -8.46
N ASN A 287 -34.99 -26.58 -8.70
CA ASN A 287 -35.64 -27.87 -8.41
C ASN A 287 -35.02 -28.60 -7.21
N ARG A 288 -33.76 -28.32 -6.86
CA ARG A 288 -32.97 -29.09 -5.88
C ARG A 288 -32.21 -28.19 -4.92
N GLY A 289 -31.64 -28.80 -3.87
CA GLY A 289 -30.68 -28.15 -2.98
C GLY A 289 -31.28 -27.36 -1.83
N TYR A 290 -32.56 -27.54 -1.51
CA TYR A 290 -33.27 -26.77 -0.49
C TYR A 290 -32.94 -27.24 0.93
N ARG A 291 -32.73 -26.29 1.86
CA ARG A 291 -32.66 -26.55 3.31
C ARG A 291 -34.07 -26.53 3.91
N PHE A 292 -34.32 -27.38 4.91
CA PHE A 292 -35.55 -27.31 5.73
C PHE A 292 -35.25 -27.74 7.17
N ILE A 293 -34.88 -26.76 8.00
CA ILE A 293 -34.25 -26.96 9.31
C ILE A 293 -35.18 -26.48 10.44
N PRO A 294 -35.44 -27.27 11.50
CA PRO A 294 -36.16 -26.84 12.69
C PRO A 294 -35.55 -25.61 13.39
N LEU A 295 -36.39 -24.70 13.91
CA LEU A 295 -35.91 -23.48 14.60
C LEU A 295 -35.17 -23.78 15.92
N ASN A 296 -35.51 -24.85 16.64
CA ASN A 296 -34.75 -25.28 17.81
C ASN A 296 -33.32 -25.77 17.44
N LYS A 297 -33.07 -26.09 16.17
CA LYS A 297 -31.73 -26.37 15.62
C LYS A 297 -31.11 -25.12 14.96
N TRP A 298 -31.33 -23.93 15.53
CA TRP A 298 -30.76 -22.66 15.05
C TRP A 298 -29.24 -22.66 14.83
N PRO A 299 -28.39 -23.42 15.57
CA PRO A 299 -26.95 -23.49 15.25
C PRO A 299 -26.70 -24.09 13.87
N ILE A 300 -27.50 -25.09 13.45
CA ILE A 300 -27.39 -25.68 12.09
C ILE A 300 -27.80 -24.66 11.02
N ILE A 301 -28.78 -23.79 11.32
CA ILE A 301 -29.17 -22.69 10.42
C ILE A 301 -27.98 -21.75 10.20
N LEU A 302 -27.24 -21.39 11.26
CA LEU A 302 -26.03 -20.57 11.14
C LEU A 302 -24.83 -21.31 10.52
N LEU A 303 -24.55 -22.56 10.91
CA LEU A 303 -23.50 -23.36 10.26
C LEU A 303 -23.77 -23.56 8.77
N SER A 304 -25.05 -23.56 8.35
CA SER A 304 -25.40 -23.64 6.93
C SER A 304 -24.93 -22.43 6.10
N LEU A 305 -24.52 -21.31 6.71
CA LEU A 305 -23.78 -20.24 6.02
C LEU A 305 -22.55 -20.77 5.27
N PHE A 306 -21.91 -21.82 5.79
CA PHE A 306 -20.69 -22.43 5.22
C PHE A 306 -20.99 -23.75 4.47
N ALA A 307 -22.26 -24.09 4.28
CA ALA A 307 -22.68 -25.28 3.52
C ALA A 307 -23.03 -24.91 2.07
N ILE A 308 -23.11 -25.93 1.20
CA ILE A 308 -23.44 -25.76 -0.22
C ILE A 308 -24.88 -26.20 -0.47
N HIS A 309 -25.73 -25.24 -0.85
CA HIS A 309 -27.18 -25.37 -1.04
C HIS A 309 -27.71 -24.23 -1.95
N ASN A 310 -29.02 -24.25 -2.26
CA ASN A 310 -29.68 -23.36 -3.23
C ASN A 310 -29.65 -21.83 -2.92
N GLU A 311 -28.98 -21.42 -1.85
CA GLU A 311 -28.89 -20.04 -1.38
C GLU A 311 -27.44 -19.61 -1.12
N THR A 312 -26.45 -20.51 -1.26
CA THR A 312 -25.05 -20.22 -0.87
C THR A 312 -24.50 -18.99 -1.59
N LEU A 313 -24.74 -18.87 -2.91
CA LEU A 313 -24.38 -17.67 -3.66
C LEU A 313 -25.23 -16.44 -3.31
N ASN A 314 -26.53 -16.58 -3.00
CA ASN A 314 -27.37 -15.44 -2.57
C ASN A 314 -26.85 -14.84 -1.25
N ILE A 315 -26.49 -15.70 -0.28
CA ILE A 315 -25.86 -15.32 0.99
C ILE A 315 -24.49 -14.69 0.73
N HIS A 316 -23.57 -15.41 0.07
CA HIS A 316 -22.16 -15.00 -0.04
C HIS A 316 -21.95 -13.75 -0.89
N THR A 317 -22.75 -13.54 -1.95
CA THR A 317 -22.67 -12.34 -2.78
C THR A 317 -22.97 -11.06 -2.00
N HIS A 318 -23.76 -11.09 -0.92
CA HIS A 318 -23.98 -9.94 -0.04
C HIS A 318 -23.12 -9.96 1.23
N MET A 319 -22.87 -11.14 1.81
CA MET A 319 -22.07 -11.31 3.03
C MET A 319 -20.62 -10.84 2.87
N ILE A 320 -19.97 -11.17 1.74
CA ILE A 320 -18.57 -10.78 1.51
C ILE A 320 -18.44 -9.25 1.35
N PRO A 321 -19.24 -8.56 0.52
CA PRO A 321 -19.28 -7.10 0.47
C PRO A 321 -19.69 -6.43 1.78
N LEU A 322 -20.59 -7.03 2.56
CA LEU A 322 -20.99 -6.52 3.88
C LEU A 322 -19.80 -6.49 4.84
N LEU A 323 -19.13 -7.64 5.04
CA LEU A 323 -17.96 -7.76 5.93
C LEU A 323 -16.84 -6.81 5.49
N HIS A 324 -16.53 -6.79 4.20
CA HIS A 324 -15.55 -5.87 3.62
C HIS A 324 -15.91 -4.39 3.85
N SER A 325 -17.18 -4.02 3.70
CA SER A 325 -17.65 -2.64 3.92
C SER A 325 -17.61 -2.25 5.40
N ALA A 326 -18.04 -3.14 6.29
CA ALA A 326 -18.02 -2.93 7.74
C ALA A 326 -16.59 -2.76 8.27
N ILE A 327 -15.65 -3.59 7.83
CA ILE A 327 -14.23 -3.47 8.17
C ILE A 327 -13.68 -2.11 7.73
N ARG A 328 -13.90 -1.71 6.46
CA ARG A 328 -13.43 -0.39 5.98
C ARG A 328 -14.12 0.78 6.68
N PHE A 329 -15.38 0.64 7.06
CA PHE A 329 -16.13 1.67 7.77
C PHE A 329 -15.59 1.88 9.20
N ALA A 330 -15.35 0.80 9.94
CA ALA A 330 -14.74 0.83 11.27
C ALA A 330 -13.32 1.47 11.24
N PHE A 331 -12.46 1.08 10.30
CA PHE A 331 -11.16 1.72 10.12
C PHE A 331 -11.28 3.21 9.75
N SER A 332 -12.25 3.59 8.91
CA SER A 332 -12.45 4.98 8.51
C SER A 332 -12.88 5.89 9.66
N LEU A 333 -13.68 5.38 10.60
CA LEU A 333 -14.11 6.11 11.80
C LEU A 333 -12.96 6.35 12.78
N ASN A 334 -12.05 5.37 12.93
CA ASN A 334 -10.96 5.44 13.90
C ASN A 334 -9.78 6.34 13.48
N TYR A 335 -9.55 6.54 12.18
CA TYR A 335 -8.33 7.21 11.68
C TYR A 335 -8.55 8.52 10.90
N THR A 336 -9.71 8.73 10.25
CA THR A 336 -9.89 9.87 9.33
C THR A 336 -11.32 10.42 9.31
N THR A 337 -11.79 10.98 10.42
CA THR A 337 -13.08 11.68 10.50
C THR A 337 -13.16 12.93 9.62
N SER A 338 -12.02 13.54 9.26
CA SER A 338 -11.93 14.74 8.42
C SER A 338 -12.06 14.50 6.90
N LEU A 339 -12.21 13.24 6.45
CA LEU A 339 -12.22 12.88 5.03
C LEU A 339 -13.53 12.22 4.54
N LEU A 340 -14.45 11.85 5.43
CA LEU A 340 -15.76 11.31 5.07
C LEU A 340 -16.86 12.34 5.32
N ASP A 341 -17.75 12.46 4.34
CA ASP A 341 -18.86 13.42 4.35
C ASP A 341 -20.17 12.71 4.67
N TRP A 342 -21.11 13.41 5.31
CA TRP A 342 -22.35 12.86 5.84
C TRP A 342 -23.16 12.03 4.83
N PRO A 343 -23.33 12.44 3.55
CA PRO A 343 -24.06 11.62 2.59
C PRO A 343 -23.37 10.29 2.30
N GLU A 344 -22.03 10.23 2.32
CA GLU A 344 -21.31 8.97 2.13
C GLU A 344 -21.45 8.05 3.35
N ILE A 345 -21.48 8.63 4.57
CA ILE A 345 -21.71 7.89 5.81
C ILE A 345 -23.11 7.25 5.80
N PHE A 346 -24.16 8.05 5.60
CA PHE A 346 -25.54 7.54 5.55
C PHE A 346 -25.74 6.54 4.40
N TYR A 347 -25.22 6.83 3.20
CA TYR A 347 -25.27 5.89 2.08
C TYR A 347 -24.61 4.54 2.40
N THR A 348 -23.44 4.56 3.05
CA THR A 348 -22.73 3.34 3.44
C THR A 348 -23.50 2.58 4.51
N ALA A 349 -24.10 3.26 5.48
CA ALA A 349 -24.91 2.64 6.53
C ALA A 349 -26.15 1.95 5.96
N PHE A 350 -26.93 2.62 5.09
CA PHE A 350 -28.12 2.02 4.46
C PHE A 350 -27.78 0.92 3.45
N ALA A 351 -26.64 1.01 2.74
CA ALA A 351 -26.14 -0.08 1.91
C ALA A 351 -25.75 -1.32 2.77
N MET A 352 -25.06 -1.13 3.90
CA MET A 352 -24.77 -2.23 4.82
C MET A 352 -26.04 -2.83 5.44
N LEU A 353 -27.04 -2.01 5.77
CA LEU A 353 -28.35 -2.48 6.23
C LEU A 353 -29.02 -3.40 5.20
N CYS A 354 -29.02 -3.00 3.91
CA CYS A 354 -29.60 -3.81 2.82
C CYS A 354 -28.85 -5.14 2.60
N LEU A 355 -27.51 -5.13 2.65
CA LEU A 355 -26.73 -6.37 2.51
C LEU A 355 -26.93 -7.28 3.73
N PHE A 356 -27.05 -6.72 4.94
CA PHE A 356 -27.31 -7.46 6.16
C PHE A 356 -28.72 -8.07 6.20
N SER A 357 -29.75 -7.30 5.83
CA SER A 357 -31.13 -7.79 5.77
C SER A 357 -31.28 -8.97 4.82
N SER A 358 -30.60 -8.91 3.67
CA SER A 358 -30.64 -9.99 2.68
C SER A 358 -29.86 -11.22 3.13
N VAL A 359 -28.68 -11.06 3.74
CA VAL A 359 -27.94 -12.19 4.35
C VAL A 359 -28.77 -12.88 5.43
N VAL A 360 -29.45 -12.12 6.30
CA VAL A 360 -30.36 -12.68 7.32
C VAL A 360 -31.52 -13.41 6.66
N TRP A 361 -32.16 -12.82 5.63
CA TRP A 361 -33.24 -13.44 4.88
C TRP A 361 -32.82 -14.75 4.20
N HIS A 362 -31.78 -14.75 3.36
CA HIS A 362 -31.31 -15.94 2.66
C HIS A 362 -30.68 -16.99 3.59
N THR A 363 -30.35 -16.64 4.84
CA THR A 363 -30.03 -17.63 5.87
C THR A 363 -31.32 -18.27 6.43
N MET A 364 -32.32 -17.45 6.75
CA MET A 364 -33.60 -17.88 7.34
C MET A 364 -34.59 -18.50 6.34
N SER A 365 -34.37 -18.39 5.02
CA SER A 365 -35.21 -19.05 4.00
C SER A 365 -35.21 -20.59 4.11
N GLY A 366 -34.16 -21.17 4.73
CA GLY A 366 -34.07 -22.59 5.05
C GLY A 366 -34.73 -23.01 6.37
N CYS A 367 -35.35 -22.09 7.11
CA CYS A 367 -35.97 -22.37 8.42
C CYS A 367 -37.41 -22.89 8.26
N ALA A 368 -37.72 -24.00 8.94
CA ALA A 368 -39.05 -24.61 8.94
C ALA A 368 -40.10 -23.84 9.78
N HIS A 369 -39.72 -22.77 10.49
CA HIS A 369 -40.64 -21.91 11.23
C HIS A 369 -41.14 -20.74 10.36
N TYR A 370 -42.37 -20.86 9.86
CA TYR A 370 -42.97 -19.93 8.90
C TYR A 370 -42.88 -18.46 9.30
N GLY A 371 -43.27 -18.09 10.53
CA GLY A 371 -43.28 -16.70 10.97
C GLY A 371 -41.88 -16.08 11.09
N GLY A 372 -40.86 -16.88 11.39
CA GLY A 372 -39.47 -16.43 11.44
C GLY A 372 -38.89 -16.21 10.04
N MET A 373 -39.15 -17.16 9.13
CA MET A 373 -38.85 -17.01 7.71
C MET A 373 -39.50 -15.73 7.15
N GLU A 374 -40.82 -15.57 7.32
CA GLU A 374 -41.56 -14.44 6.72
C GLU A 374 -41.13 -13.09 7.31
N LEU A 375 -40.86 -13.00 8.62
CA LEU A 375 -40.35 -11.78 9.24
C LEU A 375 -39.03 -11.33 8.59
N CYS A 376 -38.08 -12.25 8.39
CA CYS A 376 -36.81 -11.93 7.73
C CYS A 376 -37.00 -11.51 6.27
N ALA A 377 -37.92 -12.15 5.52
CA ALA A 377 -38.26 -11.72 4.16
C ALA A 377 -38.80 -10.29 4.12
N ARG A 378 -39.64 -9.90 5.08
CA ARG A 378 -40.18 -8.53 5.18
C ARG A 378 -39.07 -7.51 5.53
N VAL A 379 -38.14 -7.88 6.40
CA VAL A 379 -36.98 -7.03 6.77
C VAL A 379 -36.05 -6.79 5.57
N ASP A 380 -35.90 -7.74 4.64
CA ASP A 380 -35.11 -7.52 3.43
C ASP A 380 -35.69 -6.43 2.51
N TYR A 381 -37.02 -6.41 2.36
CA TYR A 381 -37.72 -5.36 1.61
C TYR A 381 -37.52 -3.96 2.24
N VAL A 382 -37.36 -3.87 3.57
CA VAL A 382 -37.00 -2.62 4.26
C VAL A 382 -35.59 -2.16 3.87
N GLY A 383 -34.62 -3.09 3.82
CA GLY A 383 -33.25 -2.81 3.39
C GLY A 383 -33.17 -2.21 1.98
N ILE A 384 -33.89 -2.83 1.03
CA ILE A 384 -33.98 -2.34 -0.37
C ILE A 384 -34.59 -0.93 -0.41
N GLY A 385 -35.65 -0.67 0.36
CA GLY A 385 -36.30 0.64 0.43
C GLY A 385 -35.35 1.76 0.89
N TRP A 386 -34.57 1.52 1.96
CA TRP A 386 -33.59 2.49 2.44
C TRP A 386 -32.39 2.67 1.52
N LEU A 387 -31.92 1.62 0.85
CA LEU A 387 -30.86 1.74 -0.16
C LEU A 387 -31.29 2.63 -1.34
N ILE A 388 -32.53 2.48 -1.84
CA ILE A 388 -33.07 3.35 -2.90
C ILE A 388 -33.20 4.80 -2.40
N SER A 389 -33.81 5.00 -1.22
CA SER A 389 -33.95 6.32 -0.60
C SER A 389 -32.60 7.04 -0.42
N ALA A 390 -31.60 6.35 0.12
CA ALA A 390 -30.25 6.90 0.29
C ALA A 390 -29.54 7.18 -1.05
N SER A 391 -29.76 6.32 -2.06
CA SER A 391 -29.22 6.54 -3.42
C SER A 391 -29.74 7.85 -4.02
N VAL A 392 -31.04 8.15 -3.89
CA VAL A 392 -31.62 9.42 -4.35
C VAL A 392 -31.20 10.58 -3.45
N GLY A 393 -31.19 10.41 -2.13
CA GLY A 393 -30.84 11.44 -1.16
C GLY A 393 -29.43 12.00 -1.34
N THR A 394 -28.45 11.18 -1.70
CA THR A 394 -27.09 11.65 -2.03
C THR A 394 -27.05 12.59 -3.25
N LEU A 395 -27.84 12.32 -4.28
CA LEU A 395 -27.95 13.16 -5.47
C LEU A 395 -28.65 14.50 -5.16
N VAL A 396 -29.69 14.46 -4.34
CA VAL A 396 -30.38 15.66 -3.86
C VAL A 396 -29.43 16.55 -3.04
N TYR A 397 -28.71 15.97 -2.08
CA TYR A 397 -27.82 16.73 -1.20
C TYR A 397 -26.71 17.45 -1.98
N TYR A 398 -26.00 16.75 -2.87
CA TYR A 398 -24.92 17.37 -3.64
C TYR A 398 -25.45 18.33 -4.72
N GLY A 399 -26.54 17.98 -5.41
CA GLY A 399 -27.11 18.78 -6.49
C GLY A 399 -27.73 20.10 -6.03
N PHE A 400 -28.44 20.10 -4.89
CA PHE A 400 -29.09 21.29 -4.33
C PHE A 400 -28.28 21.94 -3.19
N SER A 401 -26.96 21.76 -3.17
CA SER A 401 -26.07 22.33 -2.15
C SER A 401 -26.14 23.87 -2.04
N GLY A 402 -26.53 24.57 -3.11
CA GLY A 402 -26.82 26.02 -3.10
C GLY A 402 -28.30 26.41 -2.89
N HIS A 403 -29.23 25.45 -2.77
CA HIS A 403 -30.68 25.67 -2.80
C HIS A 403 -31.39 24.91 -1.67
N SER A 404 -31.24 25.41 -0.43
CA SER A 404 -31.70 24.75 0.80
C SER A 404 -33.18 24.35 0.82
N GLN A 405 -34.09 25.14 0.24
CA GLN A 405 -35.52 24.81 0.18
C GLN A 405 -35.79 23.58 -0.72
N ALA A 406 -35.18 23.53 -1.90
CA ALA A 406 -35.33 22.40 -2.82
C ALA A 406 -34.65 21.14 -2.26
N ALA A 407 -33.47 21.29 -1.64
CA ALA A 407 -32.81 20.21 -0.91
C ALA A 407 -33.71 19.64 0.20
N GLY A 408 -34.26 20.50 1.06
CA GLY A 408 -35.15 20.09 2.16
C GLY A 408 -36.41 19.37 1.69
N LEU A 409 -37.05 19.87 0.61
CA LEU A 409 -38.23 19.24 0.01
C LEU A 409 -37.93 17.82 -0.49
N TYR A 410 -36.90 17.64 -1.32
CA TYR A 410 -36.59 16.32 -1.91
C TYR A 410 -35.94 15.36 -0.91
N LEU A 411 -35.18 15.84 0.10
CA LEU A 411 -34.71 14.99 1.20
C LEU A 411 -35.87 14.52 2.08
N SER A 412 -36.88 15.37 2.32
CA SER A 412 -38.11 14.95 3.00
C SER A 412 -38.88 13.90 2.19
N LEU A 413 -38.93 14.04 0.86
CA LEU A 413 -39.51 13.01 -0.01
C LEU A 413 -38.73 11.68 0.07
N CYS A 414 -37.39 11.71 0.11
CA CYS A 414 -36.57 10.52 0.32
C CYS A 414 -36.84 9.86 1.68
N LEU A 415 -37.01 10.65 2.75
CA LEU A 415 -37.37 10.14 4.07
C LEU A 415 -38.75 9.47 4.06
N VAL A 416 -39.75 10.11 3.43
CA VAL A 416 -41.11 9.55 3.29
C VAL A 416 -41.11 8.25 2.47
N THR A 417 -40.34 8.15 1.39
CA THR A 417 -40.24 6.88 0.62
C THR A 417 -39.51 5.79 1.39
N GLY A 418 -38.46 6.11 2.17
CA GLY A 418 -37.81 5.16 3.08
C GLY A 418 -38.74 4.62 4.16
N ILE A 419 -39.59 5.48 4.74
CA ILE A 419 -40.63 5.11 5.70
C ILE A 419 -41.72 4.26 5.03
N ALA A 420 -42.20 4.62 3.84
CA ALA A 420 -43.16 3.81 3.09
C ALA A 420 -42.58 2.42 2.75
N GLY A 421 -41.31 2.36 2.35
CA GLY A 421 -40.54 1.13 2.14
C GLY A 421 -40.29 0.33 3.43
N SER A 422 -40.47 0.94 4.60
CA SER A 422 -40.44 0.25 5.90
C SER A 422 -41.81 -0.32 6.31
N ILE A 423 -42.91 0.36 5.96
CA ILE A 423 -44.27 0.01 6.38
C ILE A 423 -44.93 -0.98 5.40
N PHE A 424 -44.88 -0.72 4.10
CA PHE A 424 -45.62 -1.49 3.09
C PHE A 424 -45.25 -2.99 3.05
N PRO A 425 -43.98 -3.41 3.29
CA PRO A 425 -43.62 -4.83 3.44
C PRO A 425 -44.42 -5.63 4.48
N PHE A 426 -45.01 -4.97 5.47
CA PHE A 426 -45.81 -5.60 6.53
C PHE A 426 -47.31 -5.64 6.23
N MET A 427 -47.76 -5.02 5.13
CA MET A 427 -49.16 -5.05 4.70
C MET A 427 -49.50 -6.36 3.99
N THR A 428 -50.73 -6.85 4.17
CA THR A 428 -51.18 -8.13 3.61
C THR A 428 -51.18 -8.15 2.09
N TRP A 429 -51.61 -7.07 1.44
CA TRP A 429 -51.65 -6.93 -0.02
C TRP A 429 -50.26 -7.02 -0.68
N PHE A 430 -49.21 -6.55 0.00
CA PHE A 430 -47.82 -6.60 -0.49
C PHE A 430 -47.24 -8.04 -0.53
N ASN A 431 -47.95 -8.97 0.11
CA ASN A 431 -47.54 -10.36 0.30
C ASN A 431 -48.57 -11.38 -0.25
N ASP A 432 -49.66 -10.94 -0.91
CA ASP A 432 -50.63 -11.85 -1.55
C ASP A 432 -49.98 -12.67 -2.68
N ARG A 433 -50.00 -13.99 -2.53
CA ARG A 433 -49.40 -14.96 -3.47
C ARG A 433 -49.84 -14.78 -4.93
N LYS A 434 -51.06 -14.31 -5.19
CA LYS A 434 -51.55 -14.14 -6.56
C LYS A 434 -50.87 -12.97 -7.30
N HIS A 435 -50.31 -11.99 -6.57
CA HIS A 435 -49.76 -10.75 -7.14
C HIS A 435 -48.36 -10.35 -6.60
N LYS A 436 -47.68 -11.22 -5.81
CA LYS A 436 -46.38 -10.97 -5.15
C LYS A 436 -45.36 -10.24 -6.04
N VAL A 437 -45.03 -10.76 -7.22
CA VAL A 437 -43.93 -10.20 -8.03
C VAL A 437 -44.31 -8.85 -8.67
N PRO A 438 -45.44 -8.71 -9.41
CA PRO A 438 -45.82 -7.43 -10.00
C PRO A 438 -45.97 -6.28 -8.99
N ALA A 439 -46.65 -6.51 -7.86
CA ALA A 439 -46.92 -5.47 -6.87
C ALA A 439 -45.63 -4.92 -6.23
N ARG A 440 -44.69 -5.80 -5.87
CA ARG A 440 -43.41 -5.43 -5.26
C ARG A 440 -42.49 -4.73 -6.25
N VAL A 441 -42.39 -5.24 -7.49
CA VAL A 441 -41.58 -4.61 -8.54
C VAL A 441 -42.12 -3.21 -8.86
N ALA A 442 -43.43 -3.05 -9.04
CA ALA A 442 -44.06 -1.75 -9.28
C ALA A 442 -43.78 -0.75 -8.15
N PHE A 443 -43.83 -1.19 -6.88
CA PHE A 443 -43.52 -0.35 -5.73
C PHE A 443 -42.05 0.11 -5.70
N PHE A 444 -41.09 -0.80 -5.78
CA PHE A 444 -39.67 -0.44 -5.71
C PHE A 444 -39.21 0.39 -6.92
N VAL A 445 -39.70 0.08 -8.12
CA VAL A 445 -39.47 0.88 -9.33
C VAL A 445 -40.13 2.26 -9.21
N GLY A 446 -41.34 2.33 -8.65
CA GLY A 446 -42.02 3.61 -8.36
C GLY A 446 -41.23 4.49 -7.39
N MET A 447 -40.66 3.91 -6.32
CA MET A 447 -39.78 4.65 -5.41
C MET A 447 -38.51 5.15 -6.13
N ALA A 448 -37.87 4.32 -6.97
CA ALA A 448 -36.70 4.75 -7.74
C ALA A 448 -37.03 5.91 -8.71
N PHE A 449 -38.21 5.90 -9.34
CA PHE A 449 -38.67 6.98 -10.22
C PHE A 449 -38.88 8.32 -9.51
N THR A 450 -39.03 8.36 -8.18
CA THR A 450 -39.06 9.66 -7.45
C THR A 450 -37.77 10.46 -7.64
N GLY A 451 -36.65 9.81 -7.99
CA GLY A 451 -35.39 10.46 -8.36
C GLY A 451 -35.44 11.25 -9.68
N LEU A 452 -36.44 11.08 -10.54
CA LEU A 452 -36.55 11.88 -11.78
C LEU A 452 -36.94 13.34 -11.49
N ALA A 453 -37.78 13.60 -10.49
CA ALA A 453 -38.23 14.94 -10.13
C ALA A 453 -37.10 15.90 -9.71
N PRO A 454 -36.18 15.55 -8.78
CA PRO A 454 -35.03 16.40 -8.49
C PRO A 454 -34.10 16.57 -9.69
N LEU A 455 -33.93 15.58 -10.56
CA LEU A 455 -33.07 15.70 -11.75
C LEU A 455 -33.65 16.66 -12.80
N ALA A 456 -34.97 16.62 -13.03
CA ALA A 456 -35.66 17.61 -13.87
C ALA A 456 -35.50 19.03 -13.31
N HIS A 457 -35.59 19.20 -11.98
CA HIS A 457 -35.44 20.49 -11.31
C HIS A 457 -33.98 20.99 -11.32
N LEU A 458 -32.97 20.11 -11.18
CA LEU A 458 -31.56 20.47 -11.41
C LEU A 458 -31.30 20.86 -12.87
N SER A 459 -31.94 20.18 -13.83
CA SER A 459 -31.88 20.56 -15.25
C SER A 459 -32.56 21.90 -15.55
N TYR A 460 -33.52 22.33 -14.71
CA TYR A 460 -34.15 23.65 -14.79
C TYR A 460 -33.25 24.75 -14.22
N TYR A 461 -32.66 24.56 -13.03
CA TYR A 461 -31.77 25.56 -12.43
C TYR A 461 -30.43 25.71 -13.15
N PHE A 462 -29.79 24.61 -13.54
CA PHE A 462 -28.40 24.61 -14.03
C PHE A 462 -28.27 24.28 -15.52
N GLY A 463 -29.36 23.93 -16.20
CA GLY A 463 -29.35 23.49 -17.59
C GLY A 463 -28.98 22.01 -17.76
N PHE A 464 -29.54 21.39 -18.80
CA PHE A 464 -29.44 19.94 -19.05
C PHE A 464 -28.00 19.42 -19.11
N MET A 465 -27.09 20.12 -19.79
CA MET A 465 -25.70 19.67 -19.94
C MET A 465 -24.95 19.63 -18.60
N ASN A 466 -25.21 20.56 -17.69
CA ASN A 466 -24.58 20.60 -16.36
C ASN A 466 -25.17 19.52 -15.44
N MET A 467 -26.49 19.32 -15.48
CA MET A 467 -27.15 18.20 -14.81
C MET A 467 -26.61 16.84 -15.29
N MET A 468 -26.44 16.66 -16.60
CA MET A 468 -25.85 15.45 -17.18
C MET A 468 -24.38 15.27 -16.80
N ALA A 469 -23.59 16.35 -16.75
CA ALA A 469 -22.21 16.30 -16.29
C ALA A 469 -22.11 15.92 -14.80
N PHE A 470 -23.00 16.44 -13.96
CA PHE A 470 -23.10 16.11 -12.53
C PHE A 470 -23.44 14.63 -12.30
N ILE A 471 -24.42 14.07 -13.02
CA ILE A 471 -24.86 12.68 -12.78
C ILE A 471 -24.05 11.62 -13.52
N ARG A 472 -23.27 11.99 -14.56
CA ARG A 472 -22.43 11.07 -15.35
C ARG A 472 -21.59 10.07 -14.52
N PRO A 473 -20.96 10.42 -13.39
CA PRO A 473 -20.21 9.45 -12.56
C PRO A 473 -21.08 8.38 -11.89
N ILE A 474 -22.39 8.63 -11.75
CA ILE A 474 -23.37 7.76 -11.08
C ILE A 474 -24.17 6.91 -12.07
N ILE A 475 -24.30 7.31 -13.35
CA ILE A 475 -25.01 6.56 -14.41
C ILE A 475 -24.71 5.04 -14.43
N PRO A 476 -23.45 4.56 -14.24
CA PRO A 476 -23.17 3.12 -14.19
C PRO A 476 -23.96 2.37 -13.09
N SER A 477 -24.16 2.99 -11.92
CA SER A 477 -24.95 2.43 -10.82
C SER A 477 -26.39 2.15 -11.24
N PHE A 478 -27.04 3.12 -11.90
CA PHE A 478 -28.40 2.97 -12.41
C PHE A 478 -28.50 1.88 -13.48
N ILE A 479 -27.52 1.78 -14.38
CA ILE A 479 -27.45 0.71 -15.37
C ILE A 479 -27.34 -0.66 -14.68
N SER A 480 -26.52 -0.79 -13.64
CA SER A 480 -26.41 -2.02 -12.85
C SER A 480 -27.72 -2.40 -12.15
N TYR A 481 -28.41 -1.47 -11.51
CA TYR A 481 -29.75 -1.71 -10.93
C TYR A 481 -30.75 -2.21 -11.99
N ILE A 482 -30.79 -1.59 -13.17
CA ILE A 482 -31.73 -1.96 -14.25
C ILE A 482 -31.41 -3.36 -14.80
N ILE A 483 -30.13 -3.65 -15.10
CA ILE A 483 -29.71 -4.96 -15.62
C ILE A 483 -30.01 -6.07 -14.61
N GLY A 484 -29.69 -5.86 -13.34
CA GLY A 484 -30.01 -6.80 -12.27
C GLY A 484 -31.52 -7.07 -12.15
N LEU A 485 -32.35 -6.02 -12.24
CA LEU A 485 -33.81 -6.16 -12.17
C LEU A 485 -34.36 -6.98 -13.35
N VAL A 486 -33.80 -6.82 -14.55
CA VAL A 486 -34.17 -7.65 -15.72
C VAL A 486 -33.90 -9.13 -15.45
N PHE A 487 -32.75 -9.50 -14.88
CA PHE A 487 -32.48 -10.89 -14.50
C PHE A 487 -33.49 -11.40 -13.46
N TYR A 488 -33.72 -10.64 -12.38
CA TYR A 488 -34.67 -10.99 -11.31
C TYR A 488 -36.10 -11.24 -11.83
N VAL A 489 -36.62 -10.38 -12.72
CA VAL A 489 -37.99 -10.50 -13.26
C VAL A 489 -38.12 -11.61 -14.31
N THR A 490 -37.06 -11.90 -15.07
CA THR A 490 -37.12 -12.87 -16.19
C THR A 490 -36.83 -14.32 -15.78
N HIS A 491 -36.24 -14.54 -14.60
CA HIS A 491 -35.70 -15.83 -14.13
C HIS A 491 -34.64 -16.43 -15.06
N VAL A 492 -33.79 -15.56 -15.62
CA VAL A 492 -32.65 -15.93 -16.47
C VAL A 492 -31.40 -16.06 -15.59
N PRO A 493 -30.60 -17.14 -15.72
CA PRO A 493 -30.66 -18.17 -16.75
C PRO A 493 -31.54 -19.39 -16.44
N GLU A 494 -31.96 -19.62 -15.18
CA GLU A 494 -32.50 -20.92 -14.75
C GLU A 494 -33.71 -21.41 -15.56
N ARG A 495 -34.57 -20.50 -16.02
CA ARG A 495 -35.71 -20.78 -16.90
C ARG A 495 -35.35 -21.46 -18.23
N PHE A 496 -34.10 -21.34 -18.68
CA PHE A 496 -33.60 -21.87 -19.95
C PHE A 496 -32.50 -22.93 -19.79
N ILE A 497 -32.17 -23.36 -18.56
CA ILE A 497 -31.17 -24.42 -18.32
C ILE A 497 -31.85 -25.79 -18.41
N TYR A 498 -31.97 -26.31 -19.64
CA TYR A 498 -32.52 -27.64 -19.91
C TYR A 498 -31.54 -28.79 -19.64
N SER A 499 -30.27 -28.50 -19.35
CA SER A 499 -29.24 -29.52 -19.10
C SER A 499 -29.19 -29.91 -17.62
N GLU A 500 -29.56 -31.16 -17.29
CA GLU A 500 -29.55 -31.65 -15.90
C GLU A 500 -28.20 -31.49 -15.18
N ARG A 501 -27.07 -31.58 -15.90
CA ARG A 501 -25.74 -31.43 -15.28
C ARG A 501 -25.51 -29.99 -14.86
N ILE A 502 -25.94 -29.03 -15.68
CA ILE A 502 -25.79 -27.60 -15.39
C ILE A 502 -26.81 -27.20 -14.33
N SER A 503 -28.09 -27.57 -14.48
CA SER A 503 -29.14 -27.31 -13.48
C SER A 503 -28.76 -27.85 -12.10
N ARG A 504 -28.26 -29.09 -11.98
CA ARG A 504 -27.80 -29.62 -10.68
C ARG A 504 -26.69 -28.78 -10.04
N TRP A 505 -25.79 -28.20 -10.84
CA TRP A 505 -24.68 -27.40 -10.34
C TRP A 505 -25.13 -25.98 -9.96
N THR A 506 -26.00 -25.35 -10.76
CA THR A 506 -26.59 -24.04 -10.43
C THR A 506 -27.53 -24.13 -9.24
N ASP A 507 -28.41 -25.14 -9.19
CA ASP A 507 -29.33 -25.39 -8.07
C ASP A 507 -28.57 -25.67 -6.77
N TRP A 508 -27.46 -26.41 -6.82
CA TRP A 508 -26.70 -26.74 -5.62
C TRP A 508 -25.88 -25.56 -5.07
N LEU A 509 -25.43 -24.63 -5.92
CA LEU A 509 -24.72 -23.41 -5.49
C LEU A 509 -25.64 -22.19 -5.25
N GLY A 510 -26.90 -22.24 -5.69
CA GLY A 510 -27.78 -21.06 -5.77
C GLY A 510 -27.46 -20.11 -6.93
N GLY A 511 -26.79 -20.59 -7.98
CA GLY A 511 -26.29 -19.80 -9.12
C GLY A 511 -27.35 -19.47 -10.17
N GLY A 512 -28.45 -18.83 -9.77
CA GLY A 512 -29.54 -18.38 -10.66
C GLY A 512 -29.67 -16.86 -10.76
N SER A 513 -30.77 -16.40 -11.36
CA SER A 513 -31.16 -14.99 -11.53
C SER A 513 -31.02 -14.13 -10.28
N HIS A 514 -31.32 -14.71 -9.11
CA HIS A 514 -31.28 -14.02 -7.82
C HIS A 514 -29.84 -13.70 -7.37
N ALA A 515 -28.89 -14.61 -7.57
CA ALA A 515 -27.47 -14.36 -7.29
C ALA A 515 -26.87 -13.34 -8.28
N ILE A 516 -27.38 -13.32 -9.52
CA ILE A 516 -27.01 -12.31 -10.53
C ILE A 516 -27.56 -10.94 -10.11
N TRP A 517 -28.82 -10.85 -9.69
CA TRP A 517 -29.41 -9.64 -9.09
C TRP A 517 -28.58 -9.15 -7.89
N HIS A 518 -28.17 -10.05 -6.99
CA HIS A 518 -27.34 -9.70 -5.84
C HIS A 518 -25.99 -9.13 -6.24
N ALA A 519 -25.32 -9.73 -7.24
CA ALA A 519 -24.06 -9.21 -7.79
C ALA A 519 -24.24 -7.81 -8.43
N PHE A 520 -25.36 -7.57 -9.12
CA PHE A 520 -25.66 -6.25 -9.71
C PHE A 520 -26.04 -5.19 -8.67
N ILE A 521 -26.73 -5.54 -7.58
CA ILE A 521 -26.95 -4.65 -6.42
C ILE A 521 -25.61 -4.22 -5.80
N VAL A 522 -24.72 -5.19 -5.56
CA VAL A 522 -23.38 -4.92 -5.02
C VAL A 522 -22.54 -4.05 -5.97
N LEU A 523 -22.60 -4.33 -7.28
CA LEU A 523 -21.92 -3.53 -8.29
C LEU A 523 -22.45 -2.09 -8.32
N ALA A 524 -23.77 -1.90 -8.23
CA ALA A 524 -24.39 -0.58 -8.15
C ALA A 524 -23.94 0.18 -6.90
N ILE A 525 -23.93 -0.46 -5.72
CA ILE A 525 -23.44 0.13 -4.46
C ILE A 525 -22.00 0.65 -4.59
N TYR A 526 -21.09 -0.15 -5.16
CA TYR A 526 -19.71 0.28 -5.36
C TYR A 526 -19.57 1.37 -6.43
N GLN A 527 -20.31 1.30 -7.53
CA GLN A 527 -20.31 2.31 -8.59
C GLN A 527 -20.86 3.66 -8.09
N HIS A 528 -21.94 3.65 -7.31
CA HIS A 528 -22.51 4.86 -6.70
C HIS A 528 -21.51 5.52 -5.75
N LYS A 529 -20.90 4.72 -4.86
CA LYS A 529 -19.87 5.19 -3.91
C LYS A 529 -18.60 5.68 -4.60
N TRP A 530 -18.22 5.07 -5.72
CA TRP A 530 -17.11 5.52 -6.57
C TRP A 530 -17.43 6.85 -7.27
N GLY A 531 -18.62 6.99 -7.83
CA GLY A 531 -19.07 8.22 -8.49
C GLY A 531 -19.12 9.42 -7.56
N MET A 532 -19.60 9.25 -6.31
CA MET A 532 -19.55 10.30 -5.27
C MET A 532 -18.12 10.76 -4.96
N ARG A 533 -17.13 9.85 -5.02
CA ARG A 533 -15.73 10.14 -4.68
C ARG A 533 -14.93 10.72 -5.84
N MET A 534 -15.25 10.37 -7.09
CA MET A 534 -14.49 10.82 -8.26
C MET A 534 -14.49 12.33 -8.46
N ALA A 535 -15.53 13.03 -8.01
CA ALA A 535 -15.57 14.50 -7.99
C ALA A 535 -14.48 15.15 -7.11
N ARG A 536 -13.92 14.41 -6.14
CA ARG A 536 -12.92 14.92 -5.17
C ARG A 536 -11.47 14.59 -5.54
N LEU A 537 -11.26 13.48 -6.25
CA LEU A 537 -9.91 12.93 -6.51
C LEU A 537 -9.02 13.85 -7.34
N LEU A 538 -9.60 14.60 -8.30
CA LEU A 538 -8.87 15.58 -9.11
C LEU A 538 -8.25 16.70 -8.26
N LEU A 539 -8.97 17.19 -7.25
CA LEU A 539 -8.47 18.23 -6.35
C LEU A 539 -7.28 17.73 -5.52
N THR A 540 -7.34 16.49 -5.01
CA THR A 540 -6.24 15.89 -4.25
C THR A 540 -4.96 15.77 -5.09
N VAL A 541 -5.08 15.38 -6.37
CA VAL A 541 -3.93 15.29 -7.29
C VAL A 541 -3.32 16.68 -7.55
N LEU A 542 -4.14 17.71 -7.75
CA LEU A 542 -3.66 19.09 -7.96
C LEU A 542 -2.94 19.65 -6.71
N VAL A 543 -3.47 19.41 -5.51
CA VAL A 543 -2.84 19.82 -4.25
C VAL A 543 -1.52 19.08 -4.03
N ALA A 544 -1.47 17.77 -4.30
CA ALA A 544 -0.22 16.99 -4.20
C ALA A 544 0.84 17.48 -5.19
N LEU A 545 0.47 17.76 -6.44
CA LEU A 545 1.36 18.33 -7.44
C LEU A 545 1.88 19.72 -7.03
N ALA A 546 1.02 20.60 -6.52
CA ALA A 546 1.40 21.91 -6.02
C ALA A 546 2.37 21.82 -4.83
N ALA A 547 2.17 20.86 -3.91
CA ALA A 547 3.09 20.62 -2.80
C ALA A 547 4.47 20.12 -3.27
N VAL A 548 4.53 19.20 -4.24
CA VAL A 548 5.78 18.71 -4.84
C VAL A 548 6.54 19.83 -5.55
N LEU A 549 5.84 20.63 -6.36
CA LEU A 549 6.43 21.78 -7.07
C LEU A 549 6.90 22.87 -6.08
N GLY A 550 6.14 23.15 -5.03
CA GLY A 550 6.53 24.07 -3.96
C GLY A 550 7.75 23.60 -3.18
N GLY A 551 7.84 22.29 -2.89
CA GLY A 551 9.03 21.68 -2.30
C GLY A 551 10.26 21.78 -3.20
N TYR A 552 10.13 21.46 -4.49
CA TYR A 552 11.22 21.63 -5.46
C TYR A 552 11.69 23.09 -5.55
N TYR A 553 10.75 24.04 -5.61
CA TYR A 553 11.05 25.47 -5.60
C TYR A 553 11.83 25.89 -4.34
N GLN A 554 11.30 25.57 -3.15
CA GLN A 554 11.88 26.02 -1.88
C GLN A 554 13.25 25.39 -1.58
N PHE A 555 13.46 24.10 -1.92
CA PHE A 555 14.69 23.37 -1.55
C PHE A 555 15.75 23.27 -2.65
N ASN A 556 15.39 23.39 -3.94
CA ASN A 556 16.35 23.28 -5.04
C ASN A 556 16.52 24.59 -5.81
N LEU A 557 15.43 25.18 -6.31
CA LEU A 557 15.52 26.34 -7.21
C LEU A 557 15.87 27.64 -6.46
N LYS A 558 15.18 27.91 -5.34
CA LYS A 558 15.35 29.14 -4.57
C LYS A 558 16.77 29.32 -4.02
N PRO A 559 17.45 28.31 -3.43
CA PRO A 559 18.86 28.47 -3.02
C PRO A 559 19.81 28.79 -4.18
N ARG A 560 19.63 28.13 -5.34
CA ARG A 560 20.41 28.42 -6.56
C ARG A 560 20.20 29.86 -7.02
N LEU A 561 18.95 30.33 -7.08
CA LEU A 561 18.62 31.71 -7.46
C LEU A 561 19.24 32.75 -6.53
N VAL A 562 19.24 32.52 -5.21
CA VAL A 562 19.86 33.43 -4.22
C VAL A 562 21.38 33.52 -4.45
N VAL A 563 22.07 32.39 -4.64
CA VAL A 563 23.52 32.38 -4.95
C VAL A 563 23.81 33.16 -6.23
N LEU A 564 23.03 32.94 -7.29
CA LEU A 564 23.14 33.66 -8.57
C LEU A 564 22.80 35.17 -8.48
N GLY A 565 22.36 35.67 -7.31
CA GLY A 565 22.16 37.09 -7.02
C GLY A 565 20.71 37.56 -6.94
N GLN A 566 19.71 36.66 -7.04
CA GLN A 566 18.30 37.04 -7.01
C GLN A 566 17.92 37.67 -5.67
N GLY A 567 17.69 38.98 -5.67
CA GLY A 567 17.37 39.76 -4.46
C GLY A 567 18.59 40.12 -3.60
N ARG A 568 19.81 39.98 -4.10
CA ARG A 568 21.02 40.44 -3.42
C ARG A 568 21.04 41.97 -3.33
N VAL A 569 21.23 42.50 -2.12
CA VAL A 569 21.53 43.92 -1.90
C VAL A 569 23.03 44.13 -2.10
N ILE A 570 23.39 45.11 -2.94
CA ILE A 570 24.77 45.55 -3.14
C ILE A 570 25.14 46.52 -2.02
N VAL A 571 26.27 46.31 -1.36
CA VAL A 571 26.76 47.16 -0.27
C VAL A 571 28.16 47.65 -0.62
N PRO A 572 28.30 48.92 -1.07
CA PRO A 572 29.56 49.53 -1.46
C PRO A 572 30.68 49.34 -0.42
N ILE A 573 31.82 48.82 -0.87
CA ILE A 573 33.05 48.70 -0.08
C ILE A 573 34.27 48.75 -1.02
N GLY A 574 35.38 49.33 -0.58
CA GLY A 574 36.62 49.43 -1.35
C GLY A 574 36.57 50.32 -2.61
N ASN A 575 35.41 50.88 -2.96
CA ASN A 575 35.16 51.58 -4.23
C ASN A 575 35.37 53.11 -4.18
N THR A 576 35.77 53.68 -3.05
CA THR A 576 35.85 55.14 -2.86
C THR A 576 37.18 55.78 -3.25
N LYS A 577 38.24 54.99 -3.46
CA LYS A 577 39.58 55.45 -3.87
C LYS A 577 40.02 54.77 -5.17
N CYS A 578 39.19 54.90 -6.20
CA CYS A 578 39.40 54.25 -7.49
C CYS A 578 39.62 55.26 -8.62
N LYS A 579 40.37 54.85 -9.63
CA LYS A 579 40.61 55.58 -10.88
C LYS A 579 40.42 54.61 -12.05
N THR A 580 39.83 55.10 -13.13
CA THR A 580 39.52 54.34 -14.35
C THR A 580 40.48 54.71 -15.49
N TYR A 581 40.68 53.78 -16.42
CA TYR A 581 41.52 53.94 -17.61
C TYR A 581 40.83 53.34 -18.83
N ASP A 582 40.31 54.20 -19.71
CA ASP A 582 39.46 53.82 -20.86
C ASP A 582 40.26 53.32 -22.09
N ASP A 583 41.59 53.42 -22.05
CA ASP A 583 42.53 52.99 -23.11
C ASP A 583 42.54 51.46 -23.34
N ALA A 584 41.92 50.69 -22.44
CA ALA A 584 41.77 49.24 -22.53
C ALA A 584 40.31 48.86 -22.28
N GLN A 585 39.73 48.03 -23.15
CA GLN A 585 38.32 47.64 -23.09
C GLN A 585 38.12 46.13 -23.20
N ALA A 586 37.03 45.63 -22.61
CA ALA A 586 36.59 44.23 -22.73
C ALA A 586 37.69 43.20 -22.39
N CYS A 587 38.64 43.58 -21.53
CA CYS A 587 39.74 42.74 -21.10
C CYS A 587 39.24 41.68 -20.11
N GLU A 588 39.32 40.44 -20.53
CA GLU A 588 38.66 39.31 -19.87
C GLU A 588 39.41 38.89 -18.60
N LYS A 589 40.70 38.65 -18.77
CA LYS A 589 41.68 38.28 -17.74
C LYS A 589 42.73 39.37 -17.59
N ILE A 590 43.18 39.57 -16.35
CA ILE A 590 44.35 40.39 -16.01
C ILE A 590 45.37 39.59 -15.18
N VAL A 591 46.66 39.86 -15.38
CA VAL A 591 47.78 39.18 -14.68
C VAL A 591 48.82 40.22 -14.24
N VAL A 592 49.15 40.25 -12.94
CA VAL A 592 50.17 41.17 -12.39
C VAL A 592 51.54 40.51 -12.45
N HIS A 593 52.46 41.10 -13.20
CA HIS A 593 53.88 40.74 -13.15
C HIS A 593 54.54 41.39 -11.93
N GLU A 594 54.36 40.74 -10.77
CA GLU A 594 54.76 41.20 -9.43
C GLU A 594 56.12 41.94 -9.34
N PRO A 595 57.23 41.48 -9.97
CA PRO A 595 58.52 42.18 -9.90
C PRO A 595 58.54 43.60 -10.49
N THR A 596 57.68 43.92 -11.47
CA THR A 596 57.56 45.27 -12.04
C THR A 596 56.24 45.95 -11.72
N GLY A 597 55.22 45.20 -11.31
CA GLY A 597 53.84 45.70 -11.14
C GLY A 597 53.10 45.88 -12.48
N HIS A 598 53.71 45.48 -13.60
CA HIS A 598 53.07 45.54 -14.92
C HIS A 598 51.85 44.62 -14.97
N VAL A 599 50.68 45.18 -15.31
CA VAL A 599 49.44 44.42 -15.41
C VAL A 599 49.17 44.10 -16.86
N TYR A 600 49.33 42.83 -17.22
CA TYR A 600 49.03 42.29 -18.55
C TYR A 600 47.52 42.02 -18.65
N MET A 601 46.89 42.40 -19.76
CA MET A 601 45.44 42.38 -19.94
C MET A 601 45.06 41.81 -21.31
N ALA A 602 44.10 40.87 -21.36
CA ALA A 602 43.66 40.19 -22.59
C ALA A 602 42.40 40.88 -23.18
N CYS A 603 42.60 41.89 -24.04
CA CYS A 603 41.64 42.92 -24.41
C CYS A 603 40.98 42.79 -25.79
N SER A 604 39.83 43.45 -25.94
CA SER A 604 38.95 43.37 -27.13
C SER A 604 38.18 44.70 -27.30
N THR A 605 36.97 44.66 -27.87
CA THR A 605 36.00 45.77 -27.82
C THR A 605 34.66 45.27 -27.27
N GLN A 606 34.00 46.07 -26.43
CA GLN A 606 32.70 45.70 -25.84
C GLN A 606 31.68 45.26 -26.90
N LYS A 607 31.61 46.01 -28.02
CA LYS A 607 30.70 45.71 -29.13
C LYS A 607 30.93 44.32 -29.73
N SER A 608 32.17 43.91 -29.98
CA SER A 608 32.47 42.62 -30.61
C SER A 608 32.12 41.41 -29.73
N ARG A 609 32.19 41.55 -28.40
CA ARG A 609 31.82 40.51 -27.43
C ARG A 609 30.33 40.16 -27.47
N THR A 610 29.46 41.12 -27.82
CA THR A 610 28.03 40.87 -28.02
C THR A 610 27.74 39.89 -29.16
N HIS A 611 28.66 39.77 -30.13
CA HIS A 611 28.53 38.90 -31.30
C HIS A 611 29.31 37.59 -31.13
N TRP A 612 30.55 37.66 -30.64
CA TRP A 612 31.44 36.50 -30.53
C TRP A 612 32.00 36.35 -29.12
N LEU A 613 31.38 35.44 -28.36
CA LEU A 613 31.78 35.02 -27.03
C LEU A 613 31.32 33.57 -26.77
N PRO A 614 32.09 32.56 -27.21
CA PRO A 614 31.65 31.16 -27.22
C PRO A 614 31.34 30.52 -25.86
N THR A 615 31.97 30.98 -24.76
CA THR A 615 31.63 30.55 -23.39
C THR A 615 30.16 30.83 -23.06
N THR A 616 29.61 31.92 -23.61
CA THR A 616 28.20 32.32 -23.43
C THR A 616 27.28 31.93 -24.60
N ASN A 617 27.73 31.02 -25.48
CA ASN A 617 27.02 30.58 -26.69
C ASN A 617 26.71 31.73 -27.70
N ARG A 618 27.45 32.86 -27.64
CA ARG A 618 27.40 33.94 -28.64
C ARG A 618 28.34 33.58 -29.79
N LEU A 619 27.77 33.05 -30.88
CA LEU A 619 28.50 32.37 -31.96
C LEU A 619 28.40 33.08 -33.33
N ASN A 620 28.18 34.40 -33.36
CA ASN A 620 28.15 35.17 -34.61
C ASN A 620 29.57 35.47 -35.13
N ALA A 621 30.11 34.55 -35.93
CA ALA A 621 31.48 34.61 -36.46
C ALA A 621 31.78 35.80 -37.40
N THR A 622 30.78 36.51 -37.93
CA THR A 622 30.99 37.69 -38.79
C THR A 622 31.06 38.99 -38.00
N GLY A 623 30.43 39.06 -36.82
CA GLY A 623 30.49 40.20 -35.92
C GLY A 623 31.66 40.20 -34.93
N ARG A 624 32.52 39.17 -34.99
CA ARG A 624 33.70 39.05 -34.11
C ARG A 624 34.72 40.17 -34.34
N SER A 625 35.58 40.38 -33.36
CA SER A 625 36.80 41.16 -33.52
C SER A 625 37.83 40.44 -34.41
N THR A 626 38.62 41.24 -35.13
CA THR A 626 39.84 40.83 -35.84
C THR A 626 41.10 41.47 -35.25
N SER A 627 40.93 42.32 -34.24
CA SER A 627 41.95 43.20 -33.66
C SER A 627 42.09 43.06 -32.15
N ASP A 628 41.69 41.92 -31.58
CA ASP A 628 41.95 41.60 -30.16
C ASP A 628 43.48 41.59 -29.89
N TYR A 629 43.84 42.00 -28.68
CA TYR A 629 45.21 42.36 -28.32
C TYR A 629 45.52 42.03 -26.87
N VAL A 630 46.81 41.92 -26.55
CA VAL A 630 47.29 42.00 -25.17
C VAL A 630 47.77 43.43 -24.94
N ALA A 631 47.42 44.02 -23.81
CA ALA A 631 47.94 45.31 -23.37
C ALA A 631 48.65 45.19 -22.03
N VAL A 632 49.54 46.14 -21.74
CA VAL A 632 50.20 46.27 -20.44
C VAL A 632 49.85 47.63 -19.85
N PHE A 633 49.32 47.63 -18.63
CA PHE A 633 49.24 48.83 -17.79
C PHE A 633 50.48 48.93 -16.90
N ASP A 634 51.13 50.09 -16.92
CA ASP A 634 52.28 50.41 -16.07
C ASP A 634 51.84 51.33 -14.92
N PRO A 635 51.89 50.88 -13.66
CA PRO A 635 51.40 51.66 -12.51
C PRO A 635 52.35 52.78 -12.05
N ALA A 636 53.55 52.90 -12.63
CA ALA A 636 54.49 53.98 -12.33
C ALA A 636 54.36 55.16 -13.31
N THR A 637 53.89 54.90 -14.53
CA THR A 637 53.60 55.89 -15.57
C THR A 637 52.10 56.09 -15.84
N GLU A 638 51.25 55.30 -15.20
CA GLU A 638 49.80 55.23 -15.37
C GLU A 638 49.33 54.99 -16.83
N LYS A 639 50.20 54.38 -17.65
CA LYS A 639 50.00 54.25 -19.10
C LYS A 639 49.58 52.82 -19.49
N VAL A 640 48.55 52.71 -20.34
CA VAL A 640 48.25 51.50 -21.12
C VAL A 640 49.07 51.47 -22.41
N THR A 641 49.69 50.33 -22.72
CA THR A 641 50.42 50.09 -23.99
C THR A 641 49.99 48.76 -24.61
N PRO A 642 49.30 48.74 -25.76
CA PRO A 642 49.04 47.52 -26.54
C PRO A 642 50.33 46.92 -27.10
N LEU A 643 50.48 45.60 -27.02
CA LEU A 643 51.66 44.88 -27.53
C LEU A 643 51.53 44.59 -29.04
N ARG A 644 52.54 44.97 -29.83
CA ARG A 644 52.68 44.55 -31.23
C ARG A 644 52.89 43.04 -31.31
N ARG A 645 52.34 42.41 -32.36
CA ARG A 645 52.36 40.94 -32.55
C ARG A 645 53.36 40.56 -33.63
N GLU A 646 54.55 40.15 -33.21
CA GLU A 646 55.63 39.78 -34.12
C GLU A 646 55.62 38.29 -34.47
N GLY A 647 55.89 37.97 -35.74
CA GLY A 647 55.90 36.61 -36.28
C GLY A 647 54.53 35.92 -36.44
N PHE A 648 53.46 36.44 -35.84
CA PHE A 648 52.12 35.82 -35.86
C PHE A 648 51.40 36.02 -37.20
N LYS A 649 51.46 35.01 -38.09
CA LYS A 649 50.93 35.10 -39.47
C LYS A 649 49.64 34.30 -39.73
N PHE A 650 48.86 33.97 -38.69
CA PHE A 650 47.63 33.19 -38.86
C PHE A 650 46.46 33.99 -39.47
N SER A 651 45.95 33.50 -40.60
CA SER A 651 44.87 34.07 -41.43
C SER A 651 43.52 34.30 -40.74
N HIS A 652 43.32 33.76 -39.54
CA HIS A 652 42.06 33.86 -38.79
C HIS A 652 42.12 34.89 -37.66
N GLY A 653 43.30 35.45 -37.37
CA GLY A 653 43.51 36.45 -36.33
C GLY A 653 43.43 35.87 -34.91
N LEU A 654 43.20 36.78 -33.97
CA LEU A 654 43.15 36.52 -32.54
C LEU A 654 41.74 36.87 -32.03
N SER A 655 41.19 36.08 -31.11
CA SER A 655 40.08 36.50 -30.26
C SER A 655 40.29 36.00 -28.83
N VAL A 656 40.59 36.91 -27.91
CA VAL A 656 41.25 36.56 -26.63
C VAL A 656 40.26 36.27 -25.51
N HIS A 657 40.65 35.34 -24.63
CA HIS A 657 39.96 35.02 -23.38
C HIS A 657 41.01 34.93 -22.24
N GLY A 658 40.98 33.88 -21.42
CA GLY A 658 41.91 33.68 -20.34
C GLY A 658 43.36 33.62 -20.78
N MET A 659 44.23 33.99 -19.85
CA MET A 659 45.64 34.29 -20.09
C MET A 659 46.47 34.05 -18.83
N ASP A 660 47.68 33.53 -18.99
CA ASP A 660 48.70 33.51 -17.93
C ASP A 660 50.03 34.09 -18.45
N VAL A 661 50.79 34.71 -17.56
CA VAL A 661 52.05 35.39 -17.87
C VAL A 661 53.13 34.98 -16.87
N VAL A 662 54.04 34.10 -17.29
CA VAL A 662 55.05 33.49 -16.41
C VAL A 662 56.49 33.74 -16.88
N PRO A 663 57.46 33.89 -15.97
CA PRO A 663 58.87 33.99 -16.32
C PRO A 663 59.41 32.74 -17.04
N SER A 664 60.24 32.95 -18.07
CA SER A 664 60.90 31.86 -18.78
C SER A 664 62.10 31.31 -17.99
N LYS A 665 62.02 30.05 -17.54
CA LYS A 665 63.18 29.30 -17.02
C LYS A 665 64.31 29.20 -18.06
N LYS A 666 63.93 29.00 -19.33
CA LYS A 666 64.83 28.79 -20.49
C LYS A 666 65.54 30.06 -20.97
N HIS A 667 64.90 31.23 -20.82
CA HIS A 667 65.43 32.52 -21.27
C HIS A 667 65.28 33.58 -20.17
N LYS A 668 66.32 33.72 -19.33
CA LYS A 668 66.32 34.66 -18.20
C LYS A 668 65.96 36.09 -18.63
N GLY A 669 64.91 36.64 -18.04
CA GLY A 669 64.39 37.99 -18.32
C GLY A 669 63.30 38.04 -19.39
N ASP A 670 63.04 36.95 -20.11
CA ASP A 670 61.88 36.82 -20.99
C ASP A 670 60.66 36.32 -20.19
N LEU A 671 59.47 36.77 -20.56
CA LEU A 671 58.18 36.24 -20.10
C LEU A 671 57.50 35.45 -21.23
N TYR A 672 56.79 34.38 -20.88
CA TYR A 672 55.84 33.72 -21.78
C TYR A 672 54.41 34.16 -21.44
N ILE A 673 53.65 34.54 -22.47
CA ILE A 673 52.22 34.79 -22.40
C ILE A 673 51.51 33.59 -23.04
N TYR A 674 50.71 32.87 -22.25
CA TYR A 674 49.83 31.81 -22.72
C TYR A 674 48.43 32.40 -22.87
N LEU A 675 47.80 32.23 -24.03
CA LEU A 675 46.61 33.01 -24.39
C LEU A 675 45.56 32.14 -25.11
N ILE A 676 44.36 32.05 -24.55
CA ILE A 676 43.25 31.34 -25.18
C ILE A 676 42.75 32.15 -26.38
N ASN A 677 42.71 31.51 -27.56
CA ASN A 677 42.26 32.11 -28.82
C ASN A 677 40.99 31.41 -29.32
N HIS A 678 39.84 32.06 -29.17
CA HIS A 678 38.52 31.59 -29.62
C HIS A 678 38.31 31.81 -31.12
N ARG A 679 38.93 30.98 -31.96
CA ARG A 679 38.77 31.11 -33.42
C ARG A 679 37.42 30.54 -33.89
N PRO A 680 36.77 31.14 -34.90
CA PRO A 680 35.64 30.52 -35.56
C PRO A 680 36.10 29.25 -36.33
N PRO A 681 35.20 28.27 -36.52
CA PRO A 681 35.55 27.04 -37.25
C PRO A 681 35.75 27.31 -38.74
N LEU A 682 36.60 26.49 -39.37
CA LEU A 682 36.90 26.58 -40.80
C LEU A 682 35.81 25.89 -41.64
N PRO A 683 35.40 26.47 -42.80
CA PRO A 683 34.53 25.79 -43.76
C PRO A 683 35.06 24.39 -44.12
N PRO A 684 34.20 23.37 -44.25
CA PRO A 684 32.73 23.43 -44.30
C PRO A 684 32.01 23.47 -42.95
N LYS A 685 32.72 23.56 -41.81
CA LYS A 685 32.11 23.65 -40.48
C LYS A 685 31.50 25.04 -40.25
N THR A 686 30.48 25.12 -39.38
CA THR A 686 29.83 26.39 -39.01
C THR A 686 29.75 26.56 -37.49
N ALA A 687 29.84 27.79 -37.00
CA ALA A 687 29.87 28.05 -35.56
C ALA A 687 28.59 27.58 -34.84
N GLU A 688 27.43 27.73 -35.46
CA GLU A 688 26.13 27.25 -34.94
C GLU A 688 26.10 25.73 -34.70
N LYS A 689 26.74 24.96 -35.60
CA LYS A 689 26.70 23.49 -35.58
C LYS A 689 27.89 22.88 -34.85
N ASP A 690 29.10 23.29 -35.20
CA ASP A 690 30.36 22.73 -34.71
C ASP A 690 30.92 23.46 -33.47
N GLY A 691 30.38 24.65 -33.15
CA GLY A 691 30.94 25.54 -32.14
C GLY A 691 32.29 26.14 -32.57
N GLN A 692 33.12 26.50 -31.59
CA GLN A 692 34.39 27.19 -31.77
C GLN A 692 35.61 26.26 -32.00
N ASP A 693 36.54 26.69 -32.85
CA ASP A 693 37.86 26.08 -33.08
C ASP A 693 38.91 26.72 -32.16
N SER A 694 38.62 26.68 -30.85
CA SER A 694 39.50 27.25 -29.82
C SER A 694 40.76 26.45 -29.62
N LEU A 695 41.80 27.15 -29.20
CA LEU A 695 43.14 26.62 -28.93
C LEU A 695 43.89 27.58 -27.98
N VAL A 696 45.15 27.29 -27.69
CA VAL A 696 46.05 28.19 -26.94
C VAL A 696 47.19 28.64 -27.84
N GLU A 697 47.45 29.95 -27.87
CA GLU A 697 48.61 30.57 -28.52
C GLU A 697 49.64 30.92 -27.44
N VAL A 698 50.93 30.76 -27.72
CA VAL A 698 52.02 31.16 -26.81
C VAL A 698 52.90 32.21 -27.49
N PHE A 699 53.12 33.31 -26.76
CA PHE A 699 54.00 34.41 -27.15
C PHE A 699 55.12 34.61 -26.11
N ARG A 700 56.17 35.31 -26.51
CA ARG A 700 57.31 35.68 -25.66
C ARG A 700 57.54 37.19 -25.72
N THR A 701 57.71 37.81 -24.56
CA THR A 701 57.95 39.26 -24.41
C THR A 701 59.00 39.52 -23.31
N ARG A 702 59.24 40.79 -22.97
CA ARG A 702 60.05 41.23 -21.83
C ARG A 702 59.29 42.30 -21.03
N PRO A 703 59.49 42.41 -19.71
CA PRO A 703 58.88 43.49 -18.92
C PRO A 703 59.22 44.86 -19.52
N GLY A 704 58.22 45.71 -19.73
CA GLY A 704 58.37 47.03 -20.36
C GLY A 704 58.60 47.03 -21.89
N SER A 705 58.54 45.89 -22.57
CA SER A 705 58.51 45.84 -24.04
C SER A 705 57.11 46.19 -24.57
N ASP A 706 57.06 46.80 -25.76
CA ASP A 706 55.83 47.04 -26.53
C ASP A 706 55.59 45.99 -27.63
N GLU A 707 56.29 44.85 -27.57
CA GLU A 707 56.18 43.74 -28.53
C GLU A 707 55.99 42.37 -27.83
N MET A 708 55.30 41.46 -28.51
CA MET A 708 55.28 40.04 -28.16
C MET A 708 55.48 39.18 -29.42
N HIS A 709 56.51 38.33 -29.38
CA HIS A 709 56.88 37.46 -30.49
C HIS A 709 56.18 36.11 -30.35
N TYR A 710 55.54 35.62 -31.42
CA TYR A 710 54.93 34.29 -31.44
C TYR A 710 55.94 33.16 -31.23
N VAL A 711 55.54 32.11 -30.49
CA VAL A 711 56.36 30.93 -30.18
C VAL A 711 55.73 29.66 -30.75
N VAL A 712 54.52 29.31 -30.32
CA VAL A 712 53.85 28.03 -30.66
C VAL A 712 52.33 28.12 -30.49
N THR A 713 51.59 27.28 -31.20
CA THR A 713 50.14 27.10 -31.11
C THR A 713 49.83 25.69 -30.61
N PHE A 714 49.16 25.56 -29.47
CA PHE A 714 48.67 24.28 -28.92
C PHE A 714 47.25 24.03 -29.37
N LYS A 715 47.05 23.05 -30.28
CA LYS A 715 45.74 22.63 -30.76
C LYS A 715 45.54 21.12 -30.58
N ASP A 716 44.61 20.77 -29.71
CA ASP A 716 44.24 19.39 -29.38
C ASP A 716 42.71 19.28 -29.17
N PRO A 717 42.04 18.15 -29.48
CA PRO A 717 40.60 17.97 -29.24
C PRO A 717 40.16 18.17 -27.78
N THR A 718 41.07 17.97 -26.82
CA THR A 718 40.86 18.23 -25.38
C THR A 718 40.69 19.73 -25.09
N ILE A 719 41.24 20.61 -25.93
CA ILE A 719 40.99 22.05 -25.87
C ILE A 719 39.65 22.34 -26.56
N SER A 720 38.57 22.14 -25.81
CA SER A 720 37.21 22.07 -26.34
C SER A 720 36.43 23.37 -26.14
N THR A 721 36.25 23.78 -24.90
CA THR A 721 35.56 25.01 -24.49
C THR A 721 36.46 25.80 -23.50
N PRO A 722 37.73 26.09 -23.85
CA PRO A 722 38.67 26.70 -22.93
C PRO A 722 38.18 28.07 -22.46
N ASN A 723 38.21 28.33 -21.15
CA ASN A 723 37.87 29.63 -20.57
C ASN A 723 39.08 30.30 -19.95
N ASP A 724 39.77 29.65 -19.01
CA ASP A 724 40.98 30.18 -18.37
C ASP A 724 42.14 29.17 -18.32
N ILE A 725 43.35 29.67 -18.06
CA ILE A 725 44.62 28.96 -18.20
C ILE A 725 45.60 29.34 -17.07
N VAL A 726 46.40 28.37 -16.63
CA VAL A 726 47.57 28.60 -15.76
C VAL A 726 48.74 27.73 -16.23
N ALA A 727 49.87 28.37 -16.53
CA ALA A 727 51.08 27.68 -16.94
C ALA A 727 51.71 26.98 -15.73
N THR A 728 52.34 25.82 -15.94
CA THR A 728 53.12 25.16 -14.86
C THR A 728 54.33 26.02 -14.48
N GLY A 729 54.89 26.74 -15.46
CA GLY A 729 56.19 27.40 -15.36
C GLY A 729 57.36 26.43 -15.53
N ASP A 730 57.11 25.21 -16.04
CA ASP A 730 58.14 24.22 -16.36
C ASP A 730 58.80 24.52 -17.73
N GLU A 731 59.96 23.90 -18.01
CA GLU A 731 60.78 24.26 -19.19
C GLU A 731 60.20 23.79 -20.54
N ASP A 732 59.12 23.01 -20.48
CA ASP A 732 58.49 22.25 -21.57
C ASP A 732 57.17 22.89 -22.08
N LEU A 733 56.96 24.16 -21.76
CA LEU A 733 55.78 24.95 -22.11
C LEU A 733 54.44 24.32 -21.69
N SER A 734 54.42 23.55 -20.60
CA SER A 734 53.21 22.90 -20.08
C SER A 734 52.27 23.83 -19.30
N PHE A 735 50.97 23.52 -19.32
CA PHE A 735 49.93 24.30 -18.67
C PHE A 735 48.68 23.48 -18.34
N PHE A 736 47.87 23.98 -17.40
CA PHE A 736 46.51 23.52 -17.12
C PHE A 736 45.50 24.56 -17.63
N PHE A 737 44.32 24.11 -18.06
CA PHE A 737 43.26 24.99 -18.59
C PHE A 737 41.87 24.43 -18.30
N THR A 738 40.86 25.29 -18.14
CA THR A 738 39.47 24.89 -17.84
C THR A 738 38.60 24.82 -19.09
N ASN A 739 37.89 23.70 -19.30
CA ASN A 739 36.80 23.62 -20.28
C ASN A 739 35.45 23.89 -19.60
N ASP A 740 34.89 25.09 -19.78
CA ASP A 740 33.72 25.57 -19.03
C ASP A 740 32.43 24.74 -19.20
N HIS A 741 32.23 24.15 -20.39
CA HIS A 741 31.15 23.21 -20.71
C HIS A 741 31.71 21.87 -21.24
N GLY A 742 32.95 21.55 -20.86
CA GLY A 742 33.63 20.32 -21.25
C GLY A 742 33.70 20.12 -22.77
N PHE A 743 33.07 19.05 -23.25
CA PHE A 743 33.05 18.69 -24.67
C PHE A 743 31.87 19.28 -25.46
N VAL A 744 30.97 20.04 -24.83
CA VAL A 744 29.71 20.49 -25.46
C VAL A 744 29.83 21.92 -25.97
N LYS A 745 30.17 22.06 -27.25
CA LYS A 745 30.44 23.36 -27.90
C LYS A 745 29.22 24.09 -28.46
N SER A 746 28.11 23.40 -28.71
CA SER A 746 26.98 23.92 -29.51
C SER A 746 25.65 23.19 -29.19
N GLY A 747 24.58 23.58 -29.88
CA GLY A 747 23.28 22.88 -29.87
C GLY A 747 22.39 23.17 -28.66
N LEU A 748 21.25 22.46 -28.60
CA LEU A 748 20.16 22.74 -27.64
C LEU A 748 20.61 22.72 -26.17
N ALA A 749 21.59 21.88 -25.81
CA ALA A 749 22.10 21.79 -24.44
C ALA A 749 22.84 23.07 -24.00
N ARG A 750 23.54 23.75 -24.92
CA ARG A 750 24.15 25.08 -24.68
C ARG A 750 23.12 26.21 -24.81
N GLN A 751 22.16 26.08 -25.74
CA GLN A 751 21.11 27.09 -25.93
C GLN A 751 20.19 27.21 -24.69
N PHE A 752 19.83 26.09 -24.07
CA PHE A 752 18.97 26.04 -22.88
C PHE A 752 19.74 25.95 -21.55
N ASP A 753 21.08 26.09 -21.57
CA ASP A 753 21.90 26.21 -20.35
C ASP A 753 21.70 25.03 -19.37
N LEU A 754 21.57 23.81 -19.92
CA LEU A 754 21.04 22.65 -19.18
C LEU A 754 21.93 22.22 -18.00
N ASP A 755 23.21 22.53 -18.06
CA ASP A 755 24.16 22.33 -16.97
C ASP A 755 23.92 23.29 -15.80
N GLY A 756 23.68 24.57 -16.06
CA GLY A 756 23.26 25.53 -15.04
C GLY A 756 21.87 25.22 -14.48
N LEU A 757 20.92 24.85 -15.34
CA LEU A 757 19.54 24.58 -14.97
C LEU A 757 19.40 23.32 -14.10
N LEU A 758 20.01 22.21 -14.53
CA LEU A 758 19.90 20.91 -13.83
C LEU A 758 20.99 20.74 -12.77
N GLY A 759 22.18 21.35 -12.95
CA GLY A 759 23.35 21.19 -12.10
C GLY A 759 24.27 20.07 -12.59
N LEU A 760 24.54 20.01 -13.89
CA LEU A 760 25.35 18.94 -14.50
C LEU A 760 26.84 19.23 -14.39
N THR A 761 27.61 18.25 -13.92
CA THR A 761 29.06 18.32 -13.73
C THR A 761 29.84 17.95 -15.00
N TRP A 762 29.54 18.58 -16.14
CA TRP A 762 30.20 18.22 -17.41
C TRP A 762 31.51 18.98 -17.71
N SER A 763 31.87 19.96 -16.87
CA SER A 763 33.09 20.77 -17.03
C SER A 763 34.32 20.06 -16.45
N ASN A 764 35.50 20.41 -16.94
CA ASN A 764 36.74 19.71 -16.60
C ASN A 764 37.98 20.63 -16.70
N VAL A 765 39.10 20.18 -16.15
CA VAL A 765 40.43 20.79 -16.36
C VAL A 765 41.24 19.87 -17.25
N GLY A 766 41.84 20.40 -18.31
CA GLY A 766 42.85 19.73 -19.11
C GLY A 766 44.27 20.11 -18.71
N TYR A 767 45.22 19.25 -19.03
CA TYR A 767 46.66 19.49 -19.00
C TYR A 767 47.23 19.34 -20.41
N CYS A 768 48.14 20.24 -20.80
CA CYS A 768 48.81 20.23 -22.09
C CYS A 768 50.33 20.33 -21.93
N ARG A 769 51.06 19.74 -22.90
CA ARG A 769 52.50 19.84 -23.12
C ARG A 769 52.77 19.67 -24.64
N GLU A 770 53.99 19.94 -25.11
CA GLU A 770 54.38 19.81 -26.54
C GLU A 770 54.03 18.44 -27.18
N ASP A 771 53.91 17.37 -26.39
CA ASP A 771 53.54 16.01 -26.85
C ASP A 771 52.02 15.73 -26.90
N GLY A 772 51.18 16.62 -26.37
CA GLY A 772 49.72 16.53 -26.47
C GLY A 772 48.97 17.07 -25.25
N CYS A 773 47.64 16.90 -25.24
CA CYS A 773 46.78 17.26 -24.11
C CYS A 773 45.93 16.08 -23.62
N ARG A 774 45.47 16.16 -22.37
CA ARG A 774 44.55 15.20 -21.74
C ARG A 774 43.74 15.87 -20.63
N ILE A 775 42.67 15.21 -20.19
CA ILE A 775 41.93 15.63 -18.98
C ILE A 775 42.79 15.33 -17.74
N ALA A 776 42.92 16.33 -16.86
CA ALA A 776 43.60 16.22 -15.57
C ALA A 776 42.61 15.95 -14.42
N VAL A 777 41.39 16.50 -14.51
CA VAL A 777 40.25 16.21 -13.63
C VAL A 777 38.94 16.52 -14.35
N ASP A 778 37.91 15.70 -14.14
CA ASP A 778 36.56 15.90 -14.68
C ASP A 778 35.52 16.12 -13.57
N ASN A 779 34.23 16.04 -13.91
CA ASN A 779 33.12 16.14 -12.96
C ASN A 779 33.06 17.43 -12.12
N ILE A 780 33.55 18.54 -12.67
CA ILE A 780 33.43 19.87 -12.05
C ILE A 780 32.11 20.53 -12.48
N LEU A 781 31.51 21.33 -11.60
CA LEU A 781 30.33 22.15 -11.90
C LEU A 781 30.77 23.54 -12.41
N GLY A 782 30.72 23.76 -13.72
CA GLY A 782 30.94 25.08 -14.33
C GLY A 782 32.32 25.68 -14.09
N ALA A 783 33.38 24.89 -14.27
CA ALA A 783 34.77 25.31 -14.15
C ALA A 783 35.05 26.59 -14.95
N ASN A 784 35.69 27.57 -14.32
CA ASN A 784 35.94 28.87 -14.92
C ASN A 784 37.39 29.31 -14.66
N GLY A 785 37.65 30.37 -13.91
CA GLY A 785 38.98 30.84 -13.55
C GLY A 785 39.85 29.75 -12.94
N ILE A 786 41.12 29.69 -13.33
CA ILE A 786 42.12 28.79 -12.76
C ILE A 786 43.37 29.58 -12.36
N THR A 787 43.93 29.22 -11.21
CA THR A 787 45.20 29.79 -10.74
C THR A 787 45.94 28.78 -9.86
N LYS A 788 47.15 29.12 -9.43
CA LYS A 788 47.96 28.30 -8.52
C LYS A 788 48.67 29.18 -7.49
N ASP A 789 48.92 28.66 -6.30
CA ASP A 789 49.79 29.32 -5.33
C ASP A 789 51.27 28.94 -5.51
N GLN A 790 52.14 29.55 -4.69
CA GLN A 790 53.58 29.29 -4.67
C GLN A 790 53.97 27.89 -4.15
N LYS A 791 53.02 27.15 -3.56
CA LYS A 791 53.22 25.79 -3.00
C LYS A 791 52.86 24.71 -4.02
N GLY A 792 52.18 25.08 -5.12
CA GLY A 792 51.68 24.15 -6.13
C GLY A 792 50.22 23.71 -5.92
N THR A 793 49.49 24.35 -5.00
CA THR A 793 48.03 24.18 -4.87
C THR A 793 47.35 24.88 -6.03
N TYR A 794 46.43 24.20 -6.71
CA TYR A 794 45.61 24.77 -7.78
C TYR A 794 44.23 25.15 -7.26
N TYR A 795 43.67 26.23 -7.79
CA TYR A 795 42.33 26.70 -7.45
C TYR A 795 41.52 26.87 -8.74
N VAL A 796 40.29 26.34 -8.76
CA VAL A 796 39.37 26.43 -9.90
C VAL A 796 38.04 27.02 -9.44
N ALA A 797 37.66 28.15 -10.01
CA ALA A 797 36.39 28.82 -9.73
C ALA A 797 35.21 28.12 -10.43
N SER A 798 34.00 28.36 -9.89
CA SER A 798 32.74 28.03 -10.56
C SER A 798 31.97 29.33 -10.88
N SER A 799 31.77 29.62 -12.17
CA SER A 799 30.88 30.71 -12.60
C SER A 799 29.40 30.32 -12.59
N ARG A 800 29.11 29.05 -12.25
CA ARG A 800 27.76 28.45 -12.18
C ARG A 800 27.26 28.19 -10.76
N SER A 801 28.13 28.25 -9.75
CA SER A 801 27.79 27.96 -8.35
C SER A 801 28.72 28.69 -7.37
N GLY A 802 28.30 28.84 -6.12
CA GLY A 802 29.12 29.45 -5.06
C GLY A 802 30.22 28.52 -4.54
N LEU A 803 31.07 28.01 -5.43
CA LEU A 803 32.14 27.05 -5.13
C LEU A 803 33.46 27.47 -5.79
N THR A 804 34.56 27.32 -5.05
CA THR A 804 35.92 27.30 -5.60
C THR A 804 36.60 26.02 -5.14
N TYR A 805 37.01 25.19 -6.08
CA TYR A 805 37.67 23.91 -5.86
C TYR A 805 39.15 24.11 -5.56
N VAL A 806 39.68 23.36 -4.60
CA VAL A 806 41.11 23.32 -4.25
C VAL A 806 41.66 21.97 -4.68
N LEU A 807 42.75 21.96 -5.44
CA LEU A 807 43.27 20.77 -6.10
C LEU A 807 44.79 20.61 -5.98
N GLU A 808 45.26 19.37 -5.94
CA GLU A 808 46.68 19.02 -5.86
C GLU A 808 47.15 18.27 -7.12
N ARG A 809 48.26 18.77 -7.73
CA ARG A 809 48.93 18.17 -8.90
C ARG A 809 49.64 16.89 -8.48
N GLN A 810 49.19 15.75 -9.03
CA GLN A 810 49.80 14.45 -8.81
C GLN A 810 51.06 14.27 -9.69
N MET A 811 51.88 13.26 -9.38
CA MET A 811 53.12 12.98 -10.13
C MET A 811 52.90 12.70 -11.63
N ASP A 812 51.72 12.20 -12.00
CA ASP A 812 51.36 11.96 -13.40
C ASP A 812 50.74 13.19 -14.09
N ASN A 813 50.64 14.34 -13.42
CA ASN A 813 49.92 15.55 -13.84
C ASN A 813 48.37 15.44 -13.89
N SER A 814 47.76 14.44 -13.26
CA SER A 814 46.35 14.55 -12.87
C SER A 814 46.17 15.56 -11.73
N LEU A 815 44.94 16.02 -11.51
CA LEU A 815 44.54 16.89 -10.41
C LEU A 815 43.53 16.17 -9.52
N VAL A 816 43.73 16.22 -8.21
CA VAL A 816 42.78 15.66 -7.23
C VAL A 816 42.17 16.81 -6.45
N ILE A 817 40.83 16.88 -6.41
CA ILE A 817 40.10 17.86 -5.57
C ILE A 817 40.29 17.45 -4.10
N THR A 818 41.00 18.27 -3.33
CA THR A 818 41.27 18.03 -1.90
C THR A 818 40.41 18.90 -0.98
N ASP A 819 39.85 20.01 -1.48
CA ASP A 819 38.87 20.82 -0.74
C ASP A 819 37.91 21.60 -1.66
N VAL A 820 36.86 22.17 -1.06
CA VAL A 820 35.91 23.06 -1.75
C VAL A 820 35.53 24.25 -0.87
N ILE A 821 36.04 25.42 -1.22
CA ILE A 821 35.68 26.70 -0.61
C ILE A 821 34.24 27.04 -1.04
N LYS A 822 33.37 27.31 -0.07
CA LYS A 822 31.98 27.74 -0.32
C LYS A 822 31.89 29.26 -0.25
N LEU A 823 31.22 29.85 -1.23
CA LEU A 823 31.07 31.29 -1.41
C LEU A 823 29.58 31.65 -1.51
N ASP A 824 29.23 32.90 -1.20
CA ASP A 824 27.84 33.38 -1.25
C ASP A 824 27.35 33.65 -2.69
N ARG A 825 28.25 33.59 -3.67
CA ARG A 825 28.07 33.97 -5.08
C ARG A 825 29.01 33.16 -6.00
N PRO A 826 28.71 33.01 -7.31
CA PRO A 826 29.65 32.45 -8.27
C PRO A 826 30.88 33.34 -8.46
N VAL A 827 31.94 32.76 -9.05
CA VAL A 827 33.21 33.44 -9.32
C VAL A 827 33.61 33.25 -10.79
N ASP A 828 34.08 34.32 -11.43
CA ASP A 828 34.76 34.24 -12.74
C ASP A 828 36.27 33.94 -12.52
N ASN A 829 37.20 34.85 -12.86
CA ASN A 829 38.64 34.57 -12.75
C ASN A 829 39.18 34.59 -11.32
N LEU A 830 40.32 33.92 -11.17
CA LEU A 830 41.15 33.89 -9.97
C LEU A 830 42.56 34.44 -10.25
N SER A 831 43.17 34.99 -9.20
CA SER A 831 44.62 35.25 -9.11
C SER A 831 45.14 34.91 -7.69
N VAL A 832 46.46 34.91 -7.49
CA VAL A 832 47.08 34.77 -6.16
C VAL A 832 48.11 35.90 -5.98
N ASP A 833 48.12 36.53 -4.80
CA ASP A 833 49.11 37.59 -4.48
C ASP A 833 50.40 37.03 -3.83
N GLN A 834 51.40 37.89 -3.60
CA GLN A 834 52.67 37.48 -2.99
C GLN A 834 52.55 36.82 -1.59
N SER A 835 51.45 37.04 -0.85
CA SER A 835 51.20 36.38 0.45
C SER A 835 50.60 34.99 0.34
N GLY A 836 50.17 34.58 -0.86
CA GLY A 836 49.42 33.35 -1.09
C GLY A 836 47.92 33.49 -0.84
N ALA A 837 47.38 34.72 -0.72
CA ALA A 837 45.95 34.94 -0.68
C ALA A 837 45.36 34.82 -2.10
N VAL A 838 44.28 34.06 -2.24
CA VAL A 838 43.58 33.90 -3.52
C VAL A 838 42.58 35.04 -3.67
N TRP A 839 42.68 35.78 -4.76
CA TRP A 839 41.73 36.84 -5.12
C TRP A 839 40.78 36.32 -6.20
N ALA A 840 39.50 36.57 -5.99
CA ALA A 840 38.41 35.97 -6.75
C ALA A 840 37.41 37.03 -7.20
N THR A 841 37.09 37.05 -8.50
CA THR A 841 36.06 37.95 -9.04
C THR A 841 34.67 37.39 -8.76
N GLY A 842 34.12 37.75 -7.61
CA GLY A 842 32.77 37.36 -7.21
C GLY A 842 31.72 38.07 -8.06
N LEU A 843 30.78 37.32 -8.62
CA LEU A 843 29.71 37.83 -9.48
C LEU A 843 28.45 38.14 -8.65
N PRO A 844 28.14 39.40 -8.31
CA PRO A 844 27.04 39.68 -7.38
C PRO A 844 25.67 39.32 -7.97
N ASN A 845 25.52 39.44 -9.29
CA ASN A 845 24.32 39.03 -10.03
C ASN A 845 24.71 38.40 -11.38
N ALA A 846 25.17 37.15 -11.33
CA ALA A 846 25.63 36.41 -12.51
C ALA A 846 24.56 36.27 -13.61
N ASN A 847 23.28 36.19 -13.22
CA ASN A 847 22.16 36.15 -14.17
C ASN A 847 22.02 37.48 -14.94
N PHE A 848 22.14 38.62 -14.27
CA PHE A 848 22.10 39.93 -14.92
C PHE A 848 23.33 40.15 -15.80
N LEU A 849 24.52 39.77 -15.31
CA LEU A 849 25.77 39.83 -16.08
C LEU A 849 25.68 39.07 -17.42
N ARG A 850 25.32 37.78 -17.36
CA ARG A 850 25.24 36.87 -18.53
C ARG A 850 24.21 37.31 -19.56
N ASN A 851 23.03 37.73 -19.09
CA ASN A 851 21.84 37.89 -19.92
C ASN A 851 21.60 39.35 -20.35
N VAL A 852 21.95 40.32 -19.50
CA VAL A 852 21.77 41.76 -19.75
C VAL A 852 23.10 42.38 -20.17
N HIS A 853 24.10 42.45 -19.27
CA HIS A 853 25.33 43.20 -19.50
C HIS A 853 26.18 42.66 -20.68
N PHE A 854 26.32 41.34 -20.83
CA PHE A 854 27.00 40.76 -22.01
C PHE A 854 26.19 40.88 -23.32
N SER A 855 24.93 41.32 -23.26
CA SER A 855 24.09 41.61 -24.44
C SER A 855 24.13 43.09 -24.79
N ASP A 856 24.12 43.96 -23.78
CA ASP A 856 24.32 45.41 -23.89
C ASP A 856 25.28 45.91 -22.79
N PRO A 857 26.58 46.04 -23.10
CA PRO A 857 27.59 46.47 -22.15
C PRO A 857 27.47 47.93 -21.68
N SER A 858 26.55 48.72 -22.25
CA SER A 858 26.26 50.07 -21.75
C SER A 858 25.43 50.06 -20.46
N ILE A 859 24.75 48.95 -20.17
CA ILE A 859 23.99 48.77 -18.94
C ILE A 859 24.96 48.39 -17.81
N ALA A 860 25.06 49.24 -16.80
CA ALA A 860 25.93 49.03 -15.63
C ALA A 860 25.59 47.71 -14.90
N CYS A 861 26.61 46.96 -14.49
CA CYS A 861 26.46 45.70 -13.78
C CYS A 861 27.31 45.67 -12.49
N PRO A 862 26.75 45.30 -11.33
CA PRO A 862 27.50 45.17 -10.09
C PRO A 862 28.71 44.23 -10.17
N SER A 863 29.74 44.57 -9.40
CA SER A 863 31.05 43.88 -9.38
C SER A 863 31.52 43.63 -7.95
N SER A 864 32.32 42.58 -7.70
CA SER A 864 32.94 42.38 -6.39
C SER A 864 34.29 41.64 -6.45
N ALA A 865 35.20 41.98 -5.54
CA ALA A 865 36.44 41.24 -5.31
C ALA A 865 36.40 40.58 -3.92
N LEU A 866 36.60 39.27 -3.90
CA LEU A 866 36.73 38.47 -2.68
C LEU A 866 38.19 38.10 -2.48
N ARG A 867 38.71 38.23 -1.25
CA ARG A 867 40.00 37.68 -0.84
C ARG A 867 39.76 36.44 0.00
N ILE A 868 40.47 35.37 -0.32
CA ILE A 868 40.37 34.07 0.36
C ILE A 868 41.74 33.74 0.96
N THR A 869 41.78 33.47 2.26
CA THR A 869 42.97 33.02 2.98
C THR A 869 42.70 31.72 3.72
N LEU A 870 43.74 31.07 4.23
CA LEU A 870 43.56 30.10 5.32
C LEU A 870 42.92 30.81 6.53
N ASN A 871 42.11 30.08 7.30
CA ASN A 871 41.50 30.59 8.51
C ASN A 871 42.41 30.35 9.72
N ASP A 872 42.80 31.43 10.38
CA ASP A 872 43.52 31.47 11.67
C ASP A 872 42.60 31.87 12.84
N GLY A 873 41.34 32.18 12.55
CA GLY A 873 40.34 32.63 13.52
C GLY A 873 39.66 31.48 14.28
N LYS A 874 38.89 31.85 15.32
CA LYS A 874 38.20 30.89 16.20
C LYS A 874 37.27 29.91 15.49
N SER A 875 36.75 30.24 14.30
CA SER A 875 35.89 29.34 13.54
C SER A 875 36.62 28.17 12.87
N GLN A 876 37.96 28.21 12.79
CA GLN A 876 38.78 27.06 12.40
C GLN A 876 38.51 25.83 13.29
N TYR A 877 38.25 26.05 14.59
CA TYR A 877 37.87 25.00 15.54
C TYR A 877 36.53 24.32 15.19
N PHE A 878 35.63 25.03 14.50
CA PHE A 878 34.35 24.49 14.01
C PHE A 878 34.45 23.93 12.57
N GLY A 879 35.67 23.81 12.02
CA GLY A 879 35.93 23.21 10.70
C GLY A 879 36.01 24.18 9.53
N GLU A 880 35.87 25.49 9.73
CA GLU A 880 36.06 26.49 8.68
C GLU A 880 37.55 26.62 8.32
N LYS A 881 38.02 25.89 7.32
CA LYS A 881 39.44 25.92 6.88
C LYS A 881 39.87 27.23 6.21
N PHE A 882 38.94 27.93 5.56
CA PHE A 882 39.21 29.11 4.75
C PHE A 882 38.40 30.30 5.26
N LYS A 883 39.02 31.48 5.24
CA LYS A 883 38.42 32.77 5.57
C LYS A 883 38.18 33.54 4.27
N VAL A 884 36.98 34.09 4.11
CA VAL A 884 36.56 34.80 2.89
C VAL A 884 36.18 36.23 3.27
N GLU A 885 36.81 37.22 2.63
CA GLU A 885 36.61 38.64 2.91
C GLU A 885 36.19 39.38 1.63
N LYS A 886 35.07 40.11 1.68
CA LYS A 886 34.61 40.96 0.59
C LYS A 886 35.38 42.29 0.62
N MET A 887 36.43 42.38 -0.18
CA MET A 887 37.36 43.52 -0.19
C MET A 887 36.86 44.68 -1.05
N PHE A 888 36.13 44.38 -2.13
CA PHE A 888 35.50 45.36 -3.01
C PHE A 888 34.08 44.89 -3.36
N GLU A 889 33.13 45.82 -3.38
CA GLU A 889 31.83 45.64 -4.03
C GLU A 889 31.29 47.00 -4.50
N ASP A 890 30.74 47.02 -5.71
CA ASP A 890 30.24 48.21 -6.40
C ASP A 890 28.96 47.88 -7.18
N ASP A 891 28.10 48.86 -7.42
CA ASP A 891 26.84 48.68 -8.16
C ASP A 891 27.00 48.74 -9.69
N GLY A 892 28.19 49.10 -10.16
CA GLY A 892 28.56 49.20 -11.58
C GLY A 892 28.94 50.61 -12.01
N GLN A 893 28.86 51.63 -11.13
CA GLN A 893 29.25 53.01 -11.44
C GLN A 893 30.79 53.22 -11.45
N VAL A 894 31.54 52.45 -10.68
CA VAL A 894 33.02 52.55 -10.56
C VAL A 894 33.72 51.34 -11.20
N ALA A 895 33.08 50.17 -11.15
CA ALA A 895 33.53 48.97 -11.85
C ALA A 895 32.34 48.18 -12.39
N SER A 896 32.06 48.30 -13.69
CA SER A 896 30.95 47.59 -14.34
C SER A 896 31.36 46.21 -14.87
N GLY A 897 30.65 45.16 -14.46
CA GLY A 897 30.72 43.83 -15.08
C GLY A 897 32.08 43.14 -15.03
N THR A 898 32.82 43.25 -13.91
CA THR A 898 34.16 42.67 -13.79
C THR A 898 34.14 41.15 -13.87
N THR A 899 35.10 40.57 -14.59
CA THR A 899 35.36 39.12 -14.68
C THR A 899 36.78 38.73 -14.26
N SER A 900 37.68 39.69 -14.00
CA SER A 900 39.00 39.43 -13.43
C SER A 900 39.43 40.51 -12.44
N VAL A 901 40.03 40.08 -11.32
CA VAL A 901 40.62 40.94 -10.30
C VAL A 901 42.02 40.43 -9.96
N ALA A 902 42.92 41.34 -9.57
CA ALA A 902 44.24 41.00 -9.05
C ALA A 902 44.73 42.09 -8.09
N TYR A 903 45.52 41.72 -7.09
CA TYR A 903 46.02 42.65 -6.07
C TYR A 903 47.54 42.62 -5.99
N ASP A 904 48.17 43.77 -6.23
CA ASP A 904 49.61 43.96 -6.02
C ASP A 904 49.86 44.29 -4.55
N LEU A 905 50.44 43.35 -3.81
CA LEU A 905 50.68 43.48 -2.38
C LEU A 905 51.75 44.53 -2.05
N GLN A 906 52.71 44.79 -2.94
CA GLN A 906 53.78 45.76 -2.72
C GLN A 906 53.31 47.20 -2.94
N ARG A 907 52.51 47.43 -3.98
CA ARG A 907 51.95 48.73 -4.37
C ARG A 907 50.59 49.01 -3.74
N LYS A 908 49.97 47.99 -3.12
CA LYS A 908 48.65 48.01 -2.46
C LYS A 908 47.49 48.39 -3.38
N LYS A 909 47.61 48.03 -4.66
CA LYS A 909 46.61 48.33 -5.69
C LYS A 909 45.76 47.10 -5.99
N LEU A 910 44.44 47.25 -5.90
CA LEU A 910 43.49 46.32 -6.49
C LEU A 910 43.21 46.75 -7.93
N TYR A 911 43.40 45.83 -8.87
CA TYR A 911 43.04 45.99 -10.27
C TYR A 911 41.78 45.18 -10.56
N LEU A 912 40.83 45.75 -11.29
CA LEU A 912 39.61 45.09 -11.73
C LEU A 912 39.35 45.37 -13.22
N HIS A 913 39.01 44.33 -13.97
CA HIS A 913 38.51 44.42 -15.33
C HIS A 913 37.43 43.35 -15.57
N GLY A 914 36.71 43.43 -16.69
CA GLY A 914 35.91 42.31 -17.17
C GLY A 914 35.75 42.23 -18.68
N ILE A 915 35.28 41.05 -19.11
CA ILE A 915 35.10 40.65 -20.52
C ILE A 915 34.24 41.61 -21.35
N ALA A 916 33.35 42.36 -20.70
CA ALA A 916 32.51 43.40 -21.28
C ALA A 916 32.65 44.75 -20.56
N ALA A 917 33.60 44.89 -19.62
CA ALA A 917 33.82 46.13 -18.89
C ALA A 917 34.35 47.24 -19.82
N PRO A 918 33.98 48.51 -19.59
CA PRO A 918 34.38 49.64 -20.42
C PRO A 918 35.84 50.09 -20.23
N HIS A 919 36.44 49.80 -19.07
CA HIS A 919 37.74 50.32 -18.66
C HIS A 919 38.41 49.46 -17.58
N LEU A 920 39.72 49.62 -17.41
CA LEU A 920 40.45 49.15 -16.23
C LEU A 920 40.11 50.03 -15.03
N THR A 921 39.66 49.44 -13.91
CA THR A 921 39.50 50.14 -12.63
C THR A 921 40.65 49.77 -11.69
N VAL A 922 41.28 50.78 -11.08
CA VAL A 922 42.40 50.60 -10.13
C VAL A 922 42.08 51.32 -8.83
N CYS A 923 42.12 50.59 -7.70
CA CYS A 923 41.71 51.10 -6.39
C CYS A 923 42.80 50.94 -5.31
N ASP A 924 42.85 51.89 -4.36
CA ASP A 924 43.59 51.77 -3.10
C ASP A 924 42.72 51.14 -2.00
N LEU A 925 43.20 50.05 -1.40
CA LEU A 925 42.57 49.35 -0.26
C LEU A 925 43.24 49.72 1.08
#